data_AF-A0A841MPW2-F1
#
_entry.id   AF-A0A841MPW2-F1
#
_cell.length_a   1.000
_cell.length_b   1.000
_cell.length_c   1.000
_cell.angle_alpha   90.00
_cell.angle_beta   90.00
_cell.angle_gamma   90.00
#
_symmetry.space_group_name_H-M   'P 1'
#
loop_
_entity.id
_entity.type
_entity.pdbx_description
1 polymer ?
#
loop_
_entity_poly.entity_id
_entity_poly.type
_entity_poly.pdbx_seq_one_letter_code
_entity_poly.pdbx_strand_id
1 'polypeptide(L)'
;MVLADDGGAAISFDGAQTWSTQENMPTAQFYRVNVDNQFPYRIYGGQQDNTSVVINSLALGRGSITTEHWNYAAGGESAFLAFDPDDPRYVLGGSYLGTIEVLDMKSNGSTNIMIEPIQYLGREARDMKYLFNWNAPIIRSVHEENTFYHGAQYLLKTEDMGTSWEVISPDLTRNIDEKQGNGGGPYTNEAVGAENYGTLAYVKESPHEKGYIWTGSDDGFVYLTKDGGENWENVTPKGLEECLINAIEVSPHDPATAYIATTRYKFDDKTPGLYKTTNYGKSWTNISSNIPYGAFTRVVREDTKVKDLLYAGTETGMYLSRDGGANWESFQLNLPITPITDLIQAHGDLIVATAGRSFWILDDLNLVREAQKEVEAAQIYQPDEVILGNWYSRMNGNIENFDGTDDFAGVNPASGMVIYYHLPEDFSDSTDLTLEIRDSKGEFVRSFTSKKDENFKSYDGGPSPEPVLPKKKGINRFVWNLKYPTLPGVDGAYIEASYSGHSAIPGEYKILLTTENGNAETTGVILENPLYEISDSQYQEYHEFMGSMEQELTLMHDMVNKEKEYQDQLAAFLKKIKGKTDYSTIEEAGQKLMKALKEWDESMIQRKSKAYDDVENFPNKFTANYFYVINQSNSSIPKINEGSKMRRAELEKEWDKLKEEGDRLIQEEIPKFNKLVQEAGIGILFVK
;
A
#
# COMPACT_ATOMS: atom_id res chain seq x y z
N MET A 1 -17.75 15.15 -29.60
CA MET A 1 -17.19 14.26 -30.64
C MET A 1 -16.17 13.37 -29.98
N VAL A 2 -16.04 12.13 -30.46
CA VAL A 2 -15.06 11.16 -29.95
C VAL A 2 -14.22 10.68 -31.13
N LEU A 3 -12.91 10.70 -30.97
CA LEU A 3 -11.93 10.09 -31.86
C LEU A 3 -11.27 8.96 -31.08
N ALA A 4 -11.19 7.76 -31.65
CA ALA A 4 -10.55 6.62 -31.00
C ALA A 4 -9.65 5.87 -31.99
N ASP A 5 -8.57 5.31 -31.46
CA ASP A 5 -7.59 4.46 -32.11
C ASP A 5 -7.12 3.36 -31.13
N ASP A 6 -6.13 2.56 -31.51
CA ASP A 6 -5.64 1.45 -30.67
C ASP A 6 -4.99 1.94 -29.36
N GLY A 7 -4.53 3.20 -29.31
CA GLY A 7 -3.92 3.83 -28.14
C GLY A 7 -4.92 4.45 -27.16
N GLY A 8 -6.17 4.67 -27.56
CA GLY A 8 -7.22 5.17 -26.68
C GLY A 8 -8.24 6.07 -27.38
N ALA A 9 -8.75 7.06 -26.64
CA ALA A 9 -9.77 7.99 -27.15
C ALA A 9 -9.51 9.44 -26.74
N ALA A 10 -9.84 10.36 -27.63
CA ALA A 10 -9.88 11.79 -27.37
C ALA A 10 -11.31 12.32 -27.49
N ILE A 11 -11.71 13.19 -26.57
CA ILE A 11 -13.07 13.73 -26.49
C ILE A 11 -13.03 15.24 -26.71
N SER A 12 -13.94 15.73 -27.56
CA SER A 12 -14.19 17.16 -27.77
C SER A 12 -15.62 17.54 -27.40
N PHE A 13 -15.78 18.61 -26.62
CA PHE A 13 -17.08 19.16 -26.22
C PHE A 13 -17.45 20.47 -26.95
N ASP A 14 -16.59 20.97 -27.85
CA ASP A 14 -16.71 22.29 -28.48
C ASP A 14 -16.75 22.24 -30.03
N GLY A 15 -17.11 21.08 -30.58
CA GLY A 15 -17.18 20.87 -32.02
C GLY A 15 -15.82 20.63 -32.68
N ALA A 16 -14.93 19.89 -32.02
CA ALA A 16 -13.58 19.54 -32.46
C ALA A 16 -12.59 20.71 -32.55
N GLN A 17 -12.84 21.81 -31.82
CA GLN A 17 -11.87 22.89 -31.71
C GLN A 17 -10.75 22.55 -30.73
N THR A 18 -11.10 21.87 -29.62
CA THR A 18 -10.16 21.29 -28.67
C THR A 18 -10.51 19.84 -28.35
N TRP A 19 -9.49 19.08 -27.93
CA TRP A 19 -9.60 17.65 -27.61
C TRP A 19 -8.93 17.37 -26.27
N SER A 20 -9.44 16.40 -25.52
CA SER A 20 -8.75 15.85 -24.35
C SER A 20 -7.47 15.13 -24.75
N THR A 21 -6.55 14.94 -23.79
CA THR A 21 -5.46 13.97 -23.93
C THR A 21 -6.02 12.53 -23.98
N GLN A 22 -5.27 11.60 -24.57
CA GLN A 22 -5.51 10.16 -24.46
C GLN A 22 -4.87 9.58 -23.17
N GLU A 23 -3.90 10.28 -22.58
CA GLU A 23 -3.13 9.88 -21.38
C GLU A 23 -3.89 10.11 -20.06
N ASN A 24 -5.21 9.92 -20.07
CA ASN A 24 -6.08 10.16 -18.90
C ASN A 24 -7.08 9.02 -18.68
N MET A 25 -6.85 7.85 -19.26
CA MET A 25 -7.69 6.67 -19.07
C MET A 25 -6.81 5.46 -18.78
N PRO A 26 -7.16 4.60 -17.81
CA PRO A 26 -6.40 3.40 -17.49
C PRO A 26 -6.72 2.27 -18.48
N THR A 27 -6.39 2.45 -19.75
CA THR A 27 -6.67 1.49 -20.84
C THR A 27 -5.52 0.53 -21.11
N ALA A 28 -4.43 0.57 -20.33
CA ALA A 28 -3.28 -0.28 -20.58
C ALA A 28 -3.65 -1.77 -20.49
N GLN A 29 -3.13 -2.54 -21.44
CA GLN A 29 -3.29 -3.98 -21.55
C GLN A 29 -1.93 -4.63 -21.37
N PHE A 30 -1.73 -5.34 -20.27
CA PHE A 30 -0.45 -5.97 -19.94
C PHE A 30 -0.49 -7.46 -20.20
N TYR A 31 0.57 -8.01 -20.79
CA TYR A 31 0.69 -9.45 -21.03
C TYR A 31 1.19 -10.23 -19.81
N ARG A 32 2.22 -9.70 -19.15
CA ARG A 32 2.94 -10.30 -18.03
C ARG A 32 3.27 -9.23 -17.02
N VAL A 33 3.50 -9.65 -15.78
CA VAL A 33 3.97 -8.77 -14.71
C VAL A 33 5.23 -9.32 -14.07
N ASN A 34 6.20 -8.43 -13.83
CA ASN A 34 7.37 -8.70 -13.01
C ASN A 34 7.65 -7.50 -12.09
N VAL A 35 8.39 -7.69 -11.02
CA VAL A 35 8.64 -6.65 -10.00
C VAL A 35 10.08 -6.69 -9.49
N ASP A 36 10.59 -5.55 -9.03
CA ASP A 36 11.90 -5.45 -8.38
C ASP A 36 11.79 -5.31 -6.85
N ASN A 37 12.93 -5.22 -6.17
CA ASN A 37 13.05 -5.05 -4.72
C ASN A 37 13.52 -3.63 -4.32
N GLN A 38 13.35 -2.64 -5.19
CA GLN A 38 13.69 -1.24 -4.86
C GLN A 38 12.67 -0.66 -3.86
N PHE A 39 12.95 0.52 -3.30
CA PHE A 39 11.95 1.29 -2.53
C PHE A 39 11.77 2.71 -3.09
N PRO A 40 10.55 3.06 -3.57
CA PRO A 40 9.42 2.18 -3.85
C PRO A 40 9.77 1.05 -4.82
N TYR A 41 9.14 -0.11 -4.67
CA TYR A 41 9.33 -1.19 -5.64
C TYR A 41 8.65 -0.81 -6.96
N ARG A 42 9.13 -1.39 -8.05
CA ARG A 42 8.64 -1.07 -9.40
C ARG A 42 8.02 -2.29 -10.07
N ILE A 43 7.01 -2.01 -10.89
CA ILE A 43 6.19 -3.00 -11.60
C ILE A 43 6.45 -2.86 -13.09
N TYR A 44 6.72 -3.98 -13.75
CA TYR A 44 7.18 -4.05 -15.13
C TYR A 44 6.21 -4.86 -15.98
N GLY A 45 5.92 -4.41 -17.21
CA GLY A 45 5.13 -5.19 -18.16
C GLY A 45 5.23 -4.66 -19.59
N GLY A 46 5.10 -5.56 -20.56
CA GLY A 46 4.83 -5.21 -21.96
C GLY A 46 3.39 -4.74 -22.14
N GLN A 47 3.20 -3.52 -22.66
CA GLN A 47 1.89 -2.94 -22.95
C GLN A 47 1.56 -3.11 -24.43
N GLN A 48 0.44 -3.78 -24.72
CA GLN A 48 -0.05 -3.99 -26.08
C GLN A 48 -0.23 -2.67 -26.84
N ASP A 49 0.17 -2.65 -28.11
CA ASP A 49 0.15 -1.53 -29.05
C ASP A 49 0.91 -0.28 -28.54
N ASN A 50 1.86 -0.48 -27.63
CA ASN A 50 2.71 0.56 -27.03
C ASN A 50 4.12 0.02 -26.73
N THR A 51 4.82 0.61 -25.77
CA THR A 51 6.13 0.19 -25.27
C THR A 51 5.99 -0.77 -24.09
N SER A 52 7.09 -1.40 -23.68
CA SER A 52 7.12 -1.94 -22.31
C SER A 52 7.35 -0.80 -21.31
N VAL A 53 6.83 -0.95 -20.11
CA VAL A 53 6.80 0.10 -19.10
C VAL A 53 7.28 -0.42 -17.76
N VAL A 54 7.76 0.52 -16.95
CA VAL A 54 8.00 0.37 -15.52
C VAL A 54 7.27 1.48 -14.78
N ILE A 55 6.59 1.14 -13.68
CA ILE A 55 5.86 2.09 -12.81
C ILE A 55 6.25 1.87 -11.34
N ASN A 56 6.40 2.93 -10.56
CA ASN A 56 6.54 2.82 -9.10
C ASN A 56 5.22 2.39 -8.46
N SER A 57 5.27 1.51 -7.45
CA SER A 57 4.11 1.12 -6.64
C SER A 57 3.59 2.23 -5.73
N LEU A 58 4.39 3.27 -5.51
CA LEU A 58 4.11 4.35 -4.58
C LEU A 58 4.73 5.67 -5.07
N ALA A 59 4.01 6.77 -4.84
CA ALA A 59 4.45 8.14 -5.12
C ALA A 59 4.92 8.86 -3.84
N LEU A 60 6.23 8.87 -3.60
CA LEU A 60 6.85 9.56 -2.44
C LEU A 60 6.60 11.08 -2.48
N GLY A 61 6.25 11.67 -1.33
CA GLY A 61 5.99 13.12 -1.23
C GLY A 61 4.78 13.63 -2.04
N ARG A 62 3.92 12.71 -2.53
CA ARG A 62 2.73 12.99 -3.34
C ARG A 62 1.52 12.22 -2.80
N GLY A 63 0.34 12.52 -3.34
CA GLY A 63 -0.93 11.90 -2.95
C GLY A 63 -1.46 10.81 -3.92
N SER A 64 -0.87 10.71 -5.11
CA SER A 64 -1.33 9.83 -6.19
C SER A 64 -0.16 9.45 -7.10
N ILE A 65 -0.26 8.29 -7.74
CA ILE A 65 0.69 7.77 -8.73
C ILE A 65 0.24 8.24 -10.12
N THR A 66 0.92 9.25 -10.65
CA THR A 66 0.64 9.80 -11.99
C THR A 66 1.67 9.35 -13.03
N THR A 67 1.55 9.82 -14.28
CA THR A 67 2.52 9.59 -15.36
C THR A 67 3.96 9.96 -15.02
N GLU A 68 4.20 10.82 -14.02
CA GLU A 68 5.56 11.15 -13.52
C GLU A 68 6.31 9.94 -12.92
N HIS A 69 5.58 8.86 -12.57
CA HIS A 69 6.12 7.63 -12.00
C HIS A 69 6.25 6.50 -13.02
N TRP A 70 5.91 6.76 -14.29
CA TRP A 70 6.03 5.81 -15.39
C TRP A 70 7.31 6.09 -16.18
N ASN A 71 8.01 5.04 -16.57
CA ASN A 71 9.14 5.10 -17.49
C ASN A 71 9.09 3.95 -18.49
N TYR A 72 9.85 4.08 -19.58
CA TYR A 72 10.12 2.99 -20.53
C TYR A 72 10.92 1.87 -19.86
N ALA A 73 10.61 0.61 -20.21
CA ALA A 73 11.42 -0.55 -19.87
C ALA A 73 11.92 -1.25 -21.16
N ALA A 74 12.73 -2.31 -21.04
CA ALA A 74 13.31 -2.96 -22.21
C ALA A 74 12.28 -3.69 -23.09
N GLY A 75 12.50 -3.73 -24.40
CA GLY A 75 11.75 -4.55 -25.34
C GLY A 75 10.52 -3.83 -25.94
N GLY A 76 9.62 -4.62 -26.51
CA GLY A 76 8.44 -4.12 -27.22
C GLY A 76 7.14 -4.28 -26.45
N GLU A 77 6.02 -4.13 -27.17
CA GLU A 77 4.66 -4.27 -26.63
C GLU A 77 4.39 -5.62 -25.96
N SER A 78 5.03 -6.68 -26.46
CA SER A 78 4.83 -8.05 -26.02
C SER A 78 5.90 -8.54 -25.04
N ALA A 79 6.62 -7.62 -24.39
CA ALA A 79 7.76 -7.95 -23.54
C ALA A 79 7.39 -8.86 -22.36
N PHE A 80 8.09 -10.00 -22.28
CA PHE A 80 8.34 -10.72 -21.04
C PHE A 80 9.63 -10.13 -20.47
N LEU A 81 9.62 -9.58 -19.26
CA LEU A 81 10.74 -8.80 -18.71
C LEU A 81 11.54 -9.62 -17.71
N ALA A 82 12.86 -9.68 -17.91
CA ALA A 82 13.81 -10.36 -17.04
C ALA A 82 14.92 -9.41 -16.57
N PHE A 83 15.20 -9.41 -15.28
CA PHE A 83 16.21 -8.56 -14.66
C PHE A 83 16.57 -9.14 -13.29
N ASP A 84 17.66 -8.63 -12.70
CA ASP A 84 17.95 -8.85 -11.29
C ASP A 84 17.01 -7.98 -10.43
N PRO A 85 16.15 -8.56 -9.57
CA PRO A 85 15.21 -7.76 -8.78
C PRO A 85 15.92 -6.88 -7.75
N ASP A 86 17.13 -7.23 -7.31
CA ASP A 86 17.91 -6.43 -6.34
C ASP A 86 18.77 -5.36 -7.03
N ASP A 87 19.22 -5.62 -8.27
CA ASP A 87 19.91 -4.64 -9.13
C ASP A 87 19.30 -4.58 -10.55
N PRO A 88 18.12 -3.96 -10.70
CA PRO A 88 17.39 -3.86 -11.97
C PRO A 88 17.98 -2.80 -12.92
N ARG A 89 19.31 -2.61 -12.90
CA ARG A 89 20.01 -1.71 -13.82
C ARG A 89 19.93 -2.22 -15.26
N TYR A 90 20.12 -3.51 -15.48
CA TYR A 90 20.01 -4.13 -16.80
C TYR A 90 18.72 -4.92 -16.90
N VAL A 91 17.87 -4.52 -17.83
CA VAL A 91 16.58 -5.17 -18.09
C VAL A 91 16.59 -5.79 -19.46
N LEU A 92 16.22 -7.07 -19.54
CA LEU A 92 16.03 -7.80 -20.79
C LEU A 92 14.53 -7.84 -21.07
N GLY A 93 14.14 -7.37 -22.25
CA GLY A 93 12.75 -7.37 -22.67
C GLY A 93 12.59 -7.93 -24.07
N GLY A 94 11.72 -8.93 -24.20
CA GLY A 94 11.37 -9.49 -25.50
C GLY A 94 10.52 -8.54 -26.36
N SER A 95 10.41 -8.88 -27.64
CA SER A 95 9.37 -8.42 -28.54
C SER A 95 8.99 -9.57 -29.47
N TYR A 96 8.00 -9.37 -30.33
CA TYR A 96 7.58 -10.35 -31.33
C TYR A 96 8.78 -10.89 -32.15
N LEU A 97 8.63 -12.12 -32.65
CA LEU A 97 9.65 -12.86 -33.40
C LEU A 97 10.97 -13.12 -32.64
N GLY A 98 10.95 -13.10 -31.31
CA GLY A 98 12.08 -13.53 -30.47
C GLY A 98 13.24 -12.53 -30.40
N THR A 99 12.98 -11.27 -30.75
CA THR A 99 13.95 -10.20 -30.54
C THR A 99 13.99 -9.82 -29.05
N ILE A 100 15.16 -9.49 -28.54
CA ILE A 100 15.34 -9.06 -27.15
C ILE A 100 16.18 -7.77 -27.13
N GLU A 101 15.73 -6.80 -26.35
CA GLU A 101 16.51 -5.63 -25.99
C GLU A 101 17.12 -5.83 -24.59
N VAL A 102 18.41 -5.50 -24.44
CA VAL A 102 19.05 -5.26 -23.13
C VAL A 102 19.13 -3.74 -22.93
N LEU A 103 18.39 -3.21 -21.95
CA LEU A 103 18.36 -1.79 -21.61
C LEU A 103 19.14 -1.51 -20.31
N ASP A 104 20.05 -0.53 -20.33
CA ASP A 104 20.63 0.04 -19.11
C ASP A 104 19.72 1.17 -18.59
N MET A 105 18.92 0.88 -17.56
CA MET A 105 17.96 1.79 -16.93
C MET A 105 18.59 3.05 -16.33
N LYS A 106 19.93 3.11 -16.21
CA LYS A 106 20.64 4.30 -15.74
C LYS A 106 21.04 5.24 -16.87
N SER A 107 21.50 4.69 -18.00
CA SER A 107 21.99 5.50 -19.12
C SER A 107 20.96 5.69 -20.23
N ASN A 108 19.88 4.90 -20.21
CA ASN A 108 18.87 4.79 -21.27
C ASN A 108 19.47 4.41 -22.63
N GLY A 109 20.62 3.73 -22.61
CA GLY A 109 21.21 3.09 -23.79
C GLY A 109 20.90 1.60 -23.81
N SER A 110 20.77 1.03 -25.01
CA SER A 110 20.43 -0.39 -25.17
C SER A 110 21.23 -1.09 -26.26
N THR A 111 21.16 -2.42 -26.25
CA THR A 111 21.66 -3.30 -27.30
C THR A 111 20.64 -4.38 -27.63
N ASN A 112 20.55 -4.75 -28.90
CA ASN A 112 19.66 -5.84 -29.35
C ASN A 112 20.43 -7.16 -29.37
N ILE A 113 19.84 -8.19 -28.78
CA ILE A 113 20.39 -9.54 -28.72
C ILE A 113 19.39 -10.54 -29.31
N MET A 114 19.91 -11.55 -30.01
CA MET A 114 19.12 -12.62 -30.60
C MET A 114 20.06 -13.78 -30.92
N ILE A 115 19.61 -15.03 -30.74
CA ILE A 115 20.42 -16.22 -31.10
C ILE A 115 20.84 -16.21 -32.58
N GLU A 116 19.93 -15.80 -33.47
CA GLU A 116 20.18 -15.68 -34.90
C GLU A 116 19.34 -14.53 -35.48
N PRO A 117 19.93 -13.37 -35.79
CA PRO A 117 19.23 -12.24 -36.37
C PRO A 117 18.69 -12.55 -37.77
N ILE A 118 17.37 -12.63 -37.91
CA ILE A 118 16.69 -12.89 -39.18
C ILE A 118 15.32 -12.19 -39.21
N GLN A 119 14.94 -11.68 -40.39
CA GLN A 119 13.62 -11.12 -40.61
C GLN A 119 12.65 -12.25 -40.99
N TYR A 120 11.84 -12.69 -40.02
CA TYR A 120 10.87 -13.77 -40.17
C TYR A 120 9.51 -13.32 -40.71
N LEU A 121 9.23 -12.01 -40.79
CA LEU A 121 7.98 -11.49 -41.35
C LEU A 121 7.66 -12.08 -42.73
N GLY A 122 6.43 -12.56 -42.90
CA GLY A 122 5.93 -13.10 -44.16
C GLY A 122 6.45 -14.49 -44.54
N ARG A 123 7.27 -15.13 -43.69
CA ARG A 123 7.71 -16.52 -43.91
C ARG A 123 6.73 -17.51 -43.31
N GLU A 124 6.67 -18.69 -43.90
CA GLU A 124 5.97 -19.83 -43.30
C GLU A 124 6.74 -20.32 -42.08
N ALA A 125 6.02 -20.67 -41.01
CA ALA A 125 6.64 -21.14 -39.76
C ALA A 125 7.54 -22.37 -40.01
N ARG A 126 7.17 -23.28 -40.91
CA ARG A 126 7.97 -24.47 -41.29
C ARG A 126 9.37 -24.14 -41.81
N ASP A 127 9.55 -22.95 -42.37
CA ASP A 127 10.83 -22.49 -42.94
C ASP A 127 11.64 -21.65 -41.94
N MET A 128 11.13 -21.44 -40.72
CA MET A 128 11.83 -20.74 -39.66
C MET A 128 12.67 -21.72 -38.84
N LYS A 129 13.93 -21.34 -38.57
CA LYS A 129 14.82 -22.14 -37.72
C LYS A 129 14.40 -22.10 -36.26
N TYR A 130 14.03 -20.92 -35.78
CA TYR A 130 13.52 -20.70 -34.43
C TYR A 130 12.10 -20.13 -34.51
N LEU A 131 11.17 -20.76 -33.81
CA LEU A 131 9.78 -20.34 -33.72
C LEU A 131 9.55 -19.65 -32.38
N PHE A 132 9.11 -18.40 -32.42
CA PHE A 132 8.86 -17.63 -31.21
C PHE A 132 7.39 -17.28 -31.10
N ASN A 133 6.88 -17.34 -29.87
CA ASN A 133 5.56 -16.85 -29.53
C ASN A 133 5.50 -15.31 -29.61
N TRP A 134 4.30 -14.73 -29.70
CA TRP A 134 4.11 -13.28 -29.59
C TRP A 134 4.70 -12.73 -28.28
N ASN A 135 4.42 -13.40 -27.16
CA ASN A 135 4.96 -13.10 -25.83
C ASN A 135 5.97 -14.19 -25.43
N ALA A 136 7.01 -14.38 -26.27
CA ALA A 136 8.04 -15.39 -26.04
C ALA A 136 8.71 -15.20 -24.67
N PRO A 137 8.77 -16.25 -23.83
CA PRO A 137 9.25 -16.10 -22.46
C PRO A 137 10.74 -15.79 -22.43
N ILE A 138 11.13 -14.80 -21.64
CA ILE A 138 12.50 -14.61 -21.19
C ILE A 138 12.49 -14.45 -19.67
N ILE A 139 13.31 -15.25 -18.99
CA ILE A 139 13.40 -15.25 -17.53
C ILE A 139 14.87 -15.20 -17.10
N ARG A 140 15.15 -14.56 -15.97
CA ARG A 140 16.44 -14.68 -15.27
C ARG A 140 16.41 -15.96 -14.45
N SER A 141 17.55 -16.64 -14.33
CA SER A 141 17.70 -17.72 -13.36
C SER A 141 17.56 -17.18 -11.94
N VAL A 142 16.90 -17.93 -11.06
CA VAL A 142 16.82 -17.64 -9.63
C VAL A 142 18.02 -18.22 -8.85
N HIS A 143 18.84 -19.07 -9.49
CA HIS A 143 19.98 -19.75 -8.88
C HIS A 143 21.34 -19.29 -9.42
N GLU A 144 21.39 -18.84 -10.67
CA GLU A 144 22.63 -18.48 -11.35
C GLU A 144 22.64 -16.98 -11.72
N GLU A 145 23.64 -16.26 -11.23
CA GLU A 145 23.88 -14.87 -11.62
C GLU A 145 24.13 -14.78 -13.14
N ASN A 146 23.70 -13.68 -13.76
CA ASN A 146 23.85 -13.38 -15.19
C ASN A 146 23.32 -14.45 -16.16
N THR A 147 22.52 -15.40 -15.68
CA THR A 147 21.96 -16.48 -16.49
C THR A 147 20.52 -16.18 -16.86
N PHE A 148 20.20 -16.28 -18.15
CA PHE A 148 18.88 -16.04 -18.68
C PHE A 148 18.45 -17.15 -19.63
N TYR A 149 17.15 -17.43 -19.65
CA TYR A 149 16.52 -18.41 -20.52
C TYR A 149 15.52 -17.75 -21.45
N HIS A 150 15.51 -18.13 -22.73
CA HIS A 150 14.54 -17.64 -23.71
C HIS A 150 13.85 -18.80 -24.43
N GLY A 151 12.51 -18.75 -24.56
CA GLY A 151 11.71 -19.81 -25.18
C GLY A 151 11.41 -19.54 -26.65
N ALA A 152 11.99 -20.37 -27.53
CA ALA A 152 11.54 -20.61 -28.90
C ALA A 152 10.63 -21.86 -28.93
N GLN A 153 10.70 -22.71 -29.96
CA GLN A 153 10.30 -24.13 -29.82
C GLN A 153 11.32 -24.95 -29.00
N TYR A 154 12.51 -24.37 -28.82
CA TYR A 154 13.58 -24.84 -27.95
C TYR A 154 13.74 -23.90 -26.75
N LEU A 155 14.34 -24.39 -25.66
CA LEU A 155 14.84 -23.55 -24.60
C LEU A 155 16.28 -23.10 -24.93
N LEU A 156 16.49 -21.79 -24.91
CA LEU A 156 17.78 -21.15 -25.16
C LEU A 156 18.36 -20.64 -23.84
N LYS A 157 19.68 -20.75 -23.63
CA LYS A 157 20.41 -20.24 -22.46
C LYS A 157 21.44 -19.19 -22.88
N THR A 158 21.60 -18.13 -22.10
CA THR A 158 22.75 -17.22 -22.17
C THR A 158 23.26 -16.92 -20.76
N GLU A 159 24.57 -16.73 -20.63
CA GLU A 159 25.27 -16.39 -19.38
C GLU A 159 26.09 -15.10 -19.52
N ASP A 160 25.99 -14.42 -20.67
CA ASP A 160 26.82 -13.28 -21.07
C ASP A 160 26.00 -12.13 -21.68
N MET A 161 24.78 -11.95 -21.13
CA MET A 161 23.81 -10.94 -21.57
C MET A 161 23.49 -11.01 -23.07
N GLY A 162 23.37 -12.23 -23.61
CA GLY A 162 22.98 -12.49 -24.99
C GLY A 162 24.08 -12.29 -26.02
N THR A 163 25.34 -12.18 -25.60
CA THR A 163 26.49 -12.16 -26.52
C THR A 163 26.63 -13.52 -27.22
N SER A 164 26.33 -14.61 -26.50
CA SER A 164 26.22 -15.96 -27.03
C SER A 164 24.99 -16.67 -26.46
N TRP A 165 24.49 -17.66 -27.22
CA TRP A 165 23.32 -18.45 -26.88
C TRP A 165 23.59 -19.94 -27.11
N GLU A 166 23.11 -20.77 -26.19
CA GLU A 166 23.12 -22.22 -26.29
C GLU A 166 21.69 -22.75 -26.41
N VAL A 167 21.48 -23.76 -27.27
CA VAL A 167 20.21 -24.51 -27.33
C VAL A 167 20.32 -25.66 -26.35
N ILE A 168 19.54 -25.62 -25.27
CA ILE A 168 19.63 -26.58 -24.15
C ILE A 168 18.45 -27.55 -24.09
N SER A 169 17.70 -27.69 -25.18
CA SER A 169 16.59 -28.65 -25.26
C SER A 169 16.40 -29.21 -26.68
N PRO A 170 15.73 -30.37 -26.82
CA PRO A 170 15.10 -30.74 -28.08
C PRO A 170 13.90 -29.81 -28.36
N ASP A 171 13.20 -30.02 -29.46
CA ASP A 171 11.90 -29.38 -29.71
C ASP A 171 10.91 -29.86 -28.65
N LEU A 172 10.38 -28.93 -27.85
CA LEU A 172 9.51 -29.22 -26.70
C LEU A 172 8.01 -29.06 -27.04
N THR A 173 7.66 -29.11 -28.32
CA THR A 173 6.32 -28.86 -28.84
C THR A 173 5.74 -30.10 -29.55
N ARG A 174 4.48 -30.04 -30.01
CA ARG A 174 3.89 -31.09 -30.84
C ARG A 174 4.44 -31.09 -32.26
N ASN A 175 4.97 -29.96 -32.73
CA ASN A 175 5.59 -29.76 -34.03
C ASN A 175 4.74 -30.35 -35.19
N ILE A 176 3.54 -29.81 -35.37
CA ILE A 176 2.58 -30.25 -36.40
C ILE A 176 2.79 -29.41 -37.67
N ASP A 177 3.48 -29.97 -38.66
CA ASP A 177 3.83 -29.30 -39.92
C ASP A 177 2.61 -28.69 -40.64
N GLU A 178 1.47 -29.38 -40.63
CA GLU A 178 0.24 -28.90 -41.28
C GLU A 178 -0.26 -27.56 -40.72
N LYS A 179 0.16 -27.19 -39.51
CA LYS A 179 -0.19 -25.93 -38.83
C LYS A 179 0.91 -24.86 -38.93
N GLN A 180 2.05 -25.18 -39.54
CA GLN A 180 3.20 -24.29 -39.69
C GLN A 180 3.30 -23.71 -41.12
N GLY A 181 2.16 -23.38 -41.74
CA GLY A 181 2.10 -22.70 -43.04
C GLY A 181 2.24 -21.18 -42.94
N ASN A 182 1.64 -20.46 -43.90
CA ASN A 182 1.50 -19.00 -43.82
C ASN A 182 0.51 -18.62 -42.69
N GLY A 183 0.93 -17.73 -41.80
CA GLY A 183 0.09 -17.21 -40.71
C GLY A 183 -1.19 -16.53 -41.21
N GLY A 184 -2.32 -16.78 -40.55
CA GLY A 184 -3.62 -16.14 -40.84
C GLY A 184 -4.35 -16.62 -42.12
N GLY A 185 -3.74 -17.52 -42.89
CA GLY A 185 -4.40 -18.13 -44.06
C GLY A 185 -5.66 -18.94 -43.70
N PRO A 186 -6.64 -19.09 -44.62
CA PRO A 186 -6.65 -18.57 -45.99
C PRO A 186 -7.23 -17.15 -46.12
N TYR A 187 -7.67 -16.52 -45.03
CA TYR A 187 -8.42 -15.26 -45.08
C TYR A 187 -7.52 -14.04 -45.27
N THR A 188 -6.52 -13.86 -44.39
CA THR A 188 -5.57 -12.75 -44.47
C THR A 188 -4.20 -13.27 -44.08
N ASN A 189 -3.20 -13.14 -44.95
CA ASN A 189 -1.83 -13.44 -44.55
C ASN A 189 -1.33 -12.35 -43.60
N GLU A 190 -1.30 -12.67 -42.31
CA GLU A 190 -0.81 -11.81 -41.23
C GLU A 190 0.41 -12.44 -40.57
N ALA A 191 1.31 -13.09 -41.32
CA ALA A 191 2.51 -13.74 -40.78
C ALA A 191 3.50 -12.75 -40.13
N VAL A 192 3.11 -12.18 -38.98
CA VAL A 192 3.86 -11.23 -38.15
C VAL A 192 4.52 -11.92 -36.95
N GLY A 193 4.15 -13.18 -36.70
CA GLY A 193 4.76 -14.05 -35.70
C GLY A 193 3.79 -14.48 -34.60
N ALA A 194 2.65 -13.78 -34.44
CA ALA A 194 1.61 -14.15 -33.47
C ALA A 194 0.91 -15.47 -33.83
N GLU A 195 0.98 -15.85 -35.11
CA GLU A 195 0.34 -17.01 -35.72
C GLU A 195 1.23 -18.25 -35.71
N ASN A 196 2.49 -18.12 -35.30
CA ASN A 196 3.42 -19.24 -35.20
C ASN A 196 2.83 -20.29 -34.26
N TYR A 197 2.86 -21.55 -34.71
CA TYR A 197 2.34 -22.70 -33.98
C TYR A 197 3.49 -23.64 -33.61
N GLY A 198 3.47 -24.17 -32.38
CA GLY A 198 4.57 -24.99 -31.87
C GLY A 198 5.66 -24.09 -31.32
N THR A 199 5.31 -23.26 -30.33
CA THR A 199 6.22 -22.36 -29.61
C THR A 199 6.12 -22.58 -28.11
N LEU A 200 7.22 -22.36 -27.37
CA LEU A 200 7.14 -22.24 -25.92
C LEU A 200 6.43 -20.94 -25.56
N ALA A 201 5.41 -21.05 -24.74
CA ALA A 201 4.58 -19.95 -24.25
C ALA A 201 4.89 -19.58 -22.78
N TYR A 202 5.52 -20.50 -22.04
CA TYR A 202 5.91 -20.25 -20.65
C TYR A 202 7.15 -21.06 -20.26
N VAL A 203 8.01 -20.45 -19.44
CA VAL A 203 9.19 -21.10 -18.84
C VAL A 203 9.22 -20.72 -17.36
N LYS A 204 9.47 -21.70 -16.49
CA LYS A 204 9.60 -21.49 -15.04
C LYS A 204 10.76 -22.33 -14.51
N GLU A 205 11.78 -21.67 -13.96
CA GLU A 205 12.79 -22.33 -13.14
C GLU A 205 12.22 -22.59 -11.75
N SER A 206 12.49 -23.78 -11.20
CA SER A 206 12.09 -24.13 -9.83
C SER A 206 12.81 -23.22 -8.82
N PRO A 207 12.11 -22.64 -7.84
CA PRO A 207 12.77 -21.89 -6.76
C PRO A 207 13.56 -22.80 -5.80
N HIS A 208 13.35 -24.12 -5.84
CA HIS A 208 13.91 -25.07 -4.87
C HIS A 208 15.23 -25.70 -5.31
N GLU A 209 15.37 -26.00 -6.60
CA GLU A 209 16.47 -26.80 -7.12
C GLU A 209 16.98 -26.19 -8.43
N LYS A 210 18.28 -25.87 -8.45
CA LYS A 210 18.97 -25.41 -9.65
C LYS A 210 18.88 -26.44 -10.77
N GLY A 211 18.66 -25.99 -12.00
CA GLY A 211 18.58 -26.85 -13.18
C GLY A 211 17.25 -27.58 -13.35
N TYR A 212 16.28 -27.36 -12.45
CA TYR A 212 14.91 -27.84 -12.63
C TYR A 212 14.11 -26.78 -13.37
N ILE A 213 13.77 -27.05 -14.63
CA ILE A 213 13.10 -26.09 -15.49
C ILE A 213 11.86 -26.74 -16.11
N TRP A 214 10.74 -26.06 -15.96
CA TRP A 214 9.47 -26.41 -16.57
C TRP A 214 9.22 -25.54 -17.79
N THR A 215 8.71 -26.15 -18.85
CA THR A 215 8.28 -25.42 -20.05
C THR A 215 6.85 -25.80 -20.43
N GLY A 216 6.12 -24.84 -20.98
CA GLY A 216 4.78 -25.02 -21.50
C GLY A 216 4.68 -24.44 -22.91
N SER A 217 4.09 -25.19 -23.84
CA SER A 217 3.92 -24.76 -25.23
C SER A 217 2.52 -24.19 -25.52
N ASP A 218 2.40 -23.49 -26.64
CA ASP A 218 1.13 -23.01 -27.19
C ASP A 218 0.24 -24.12 -27.78
N ASP A 219 0.80 -25.32 -27.95
CA ASP A 219 0.12 -26.53 -28.42
C ASP A 219 -0.13 -27.58 -27.32
N GLY A 220 0.19 -27.26 -26.07
CA GLY A 220 -0.33 -27.97 -24.90
C GLY A 220 0.61 -29.00 -24.29
N PHE A 221 1.88 -29.03 -24.70
CA PHE A 221 2.91 -29.85 -24.05
C PHE A 221 3.49 -29.15 -22.83
N VAL A 222 3.76 -29.96 -21.80
CA VAL A 222 4.48 -29.58 -20.59
C VAL A 222 5.68 -30.51 -20.45
N TYR A 223 6.87 -29.92 -20.34
CA TYR A 223 8.11 -30.65 -20.13
C TYR A 223 8.81 -30.22 -18.84
N LEU A 224 9.60 -31.14 -18.29
CA LEU A 224 10.47 -30.91 -17.14
C LEU A 224 11.87 -31.46 -17.43
N THR A 225 12.88 -30.63 -17.17
CA THR A 225 14.26 -31.09 -16.96
C THR A 225 14.62 -30.97 -15.48
N LYS A 226 15.55 -31.83 -15.02
CA LYS A 226 16.06 -31.83 -13.65
C LYS A 226 17.59 -31.70 -13.58
N ASP A 227 18.21 -31.43 -14.72
CA ASP A 227 19.66 -31.45 -14.93
C ASP A 227 20.12 -30.32 -15.86
N GLY A 228 19.40 -29.20 -15.87
CA GLY A 228 19.80 -28.01 -16.62
C GLY A 228 19.65 -28.14 -18.13
N GLY A 229 18.87 -29.10 -18.61
CA GLY A 229 18.55 -29.29 -20.03
C GLY A 229 19.19 -30.52 -20.67
N GLU A 230 20.01 -31.29 -19.95
CA GLU A 230 20.61 -32.52 -20.49
C GLU A 230 19.55 -33.59 -20.82
N ASN A 231 18.53 -33.74 -19.97
CA ASN A 231 17.40 -34.64 -20.18
C ASN A 231 16.06 -33.93 -19.95
N TRP A 232 15.08 -34.25 -20.80
CA TRP A 232 13.74 -33.67 -20.78
C TRP A 232 12.67 -34.77 -20.73
N GLU A 233 11.76 -34.69 -19.78
CA GLU A 233 10.61 -35.58 -19.63
C GLU A 233 9.33 -34.86 -20.06
N ASN A 234 8.55 -35.46 -20.97
CA ASN A 234 7.21 -34.98 -21.28
C ASN A 234 6.28 -35.37 -20.14
N VAL A 235 5.86 -34.37 -19.37
CA VAL A 235 5.01 -34.53 -18.19
C VAL A 235 3.61 -33.97 -18.42
N THR A 236 3.17 -33.90 -19.67
CA THR A 236 1.84 -33.37 -20.03
C THR A 236 0.72 -34.17 -19.35
N PRO A 237 -0.33 -33.52 -18.79
CA PRO A 237 -1.49 -34.22 -18.26
C PRO A 237 -2.08 -35.21 -19.26
N LYS A 238 -2.38 -36.43 -18.80
CA LYS A 238 -2.90 -37.49 -19.67
C LYS A 238 -4.25 -37.09 -20.25
N GLY A 239 -4.38 -37.16 -21.58
CA GLY A 239 -5.59 -36.79 -22.29
C GLY A 239 -5.76 -35.28 -22.50
N LEU A 240 -4.76 -34.46 -22.16
CA LEU A 240 -4.79 -33.05 -22.49
C LEU A 240 -4.70 -32.87 -24.01
N GLU A 241 -5.77 -32.32 -24.57
CA GLU A 241 -5.85 -31.92 -25.97
C GLU A 241 -5.04 -30.63 -26.21
N GLU A 242 -4.90 -30.22 -27.48
CA GLU A 242 -4.13 -29.02 -27.85
C GLU A 242 -4.65 -27.75 -27.16
N CYS A 243 -3.82 -27.07 -26.40
CA CYS A 243 -4.21 -25.87 -25.66
C CYS A 243 -3.00 -24.97 -25.45
N LEU A 244 -3.24 -23.71 -25.10
CA LEU A 244 -2.17 -22.84 -24.64
C LEU A 244 -1.87 -23.15 -23.18
N ILE A 245 -0.65 -23.57 -22.86
CA ILE A 245 -0.14 -23.56 -21.48
C ILE A 245 0.27 -22.13 -21.14
N ASN A 246 -0.66 -21.38 -20.54
CA ASN A 246 -0.52 -19.92 -20.37
C ASN A 246 0.32 -19.54 -19.14
N ALA A 247 0.37 -20.40 -18.13
CA ALA A 247 1.19 -20.22 -16.94
C ALA A 247 1.57 -21.57 -16.29
N ILE A 248 2.74 -21.60 -15.68
CA ILE A 248 3.23 -22.69 -14.82
C ILE A 248 3.65 -22.08 -13.49
N GLU A 249 3.18 -22.64 -12.40
CA GLU A 249 3.65 -22.31 -11.06
C GLU A 249 4.25 -23.54 -10.39
N VAL A 250 5.49 -23.43 -9.93
CA VAL A 250 6.09 -24.41 -9.02
C VAL A 250 5.77 -23.95 -7.60
N SER A 251 5.21 -24.83 -6.79
CA SER A 251 4.83 -24.51 -5.41
C SER A 251 6.02 -23.92 -4.66
N PRO A 252 5.87 -22.79 -3.94
CA PRO A 252 6.92 -22.30 -3.05
C PRO A 252 7.11 -23.19 -1.81
N HIS A 253 6.21 -24.14 -1.55
CA HIS A 253 6.21 -24.99 -0.35
C HIS A 253 6.67 -26.43 -0.59
N ASP A 254 6.64 -26.91 -1.83
CA ASP A 254 6.98 -28.29 -2.17
C ASP A 254 7.57 -28.41 -3.58
N PRO A 255 8.85 -28.82 -3.74
CA PRO A 255 9.50 -28.93 -5.05
C PRO A 255 8.81 -29.93 -6.00
N ALA A 256 8.06 -30.90 -5.48
CA ALA A 256 7.36 -31.88 -6.31
C ALA A 256 5.98 -31.38 -6.79
N THR A 257 5.49 -30.28 -6.22
CA THR A 257 4.16 -29.73 -6.52
C THR A 257 4.26 -28.61 -7.55
N ALA A 258 3.43 -28.71 -8.60
CA ALA A 258 3.31 -27.67 -9.61
C ALA A 258 1.86 -27.55 -10.09
N TYR A 259 1.52 -26.37 -10.60
CA TYR A 259 0.23 -26.00 -11.12
C TYR A 259 0.40 -25.47 -12.54
N ILE A 260 -0.57 -25.75 -13.41
CA ILE A 260 -0.61 -25.16 -14.75
C ILE A 260 -1.97 -24.55 -15.01
N ALA A 261 -1.99 -23.41 -15.71
CA ALA A 261 -3.18 -22.84 -16.30
C ALA A 261 -3.16 -23.08 -17.81
N THR A 262 -4.22 -23.72 -18.30
CA THR A 262 -4.41 -24.08 -19.70
C THR A 262 -5.63 -23.34 -20.25
N THR A 263 -5.59 -22.91 -21.51
CA THR A 263 -6.77 -22.32 -22.16
C THR A 263 -6.95 -22.83 -23.58
N ARG A 264 -8.21 -22.99 -23.98
CA ARG A 264 -8.64 -23.49 -25.29
C ARG A 264 -9.59 -22.54 -26.02
N TYR A 265 -9.65 -21.27 -25.61
CA TYR A 265 -10.58 -20.29 -26.21
C TYR A 265 -10.39 -20.12 -27.72
N LYS A 266 -9.16 -20.33 -28.24
CA LYS A 266 -8.84 -20.33 -29.69
C LYS A 266 -9.47 -21.51 -30.46
N PHE A 267 -9.95 -22.53 -29.74
CA PHE A 267 -10.68 -23.69 -30.25
C PHE A 267 -12.19 -23.60 -29.97
N ASP A 268 -12.69 -22.39 -29.63
CA ASP A 268 -14.07 -22.13 -29.18
C ASP A 268 -14.49 -22.92 -27.93
N ASP A 269 -13.52 -23.30 -27.10
CA ASP A 269 -13.75 -23.95 -25.80
C ASP A 269 -13.38 -22.98 -24.67
N LYS A 270 -14.40 -22.54 -23.94
CA LYS A 270 -14.28 -21.56 -22.83
C LYS A 270 -14.31 -22.24 -21.46
N THR A 271 -14.02 -23.53 -21.40
CA THR A 271 -13.94 -24.29 -20.16
C THR A 271 -12.69 -23.87 -19.37
N PRO A 272 -12.80 -23.59 -18.06
CA PRO A 272 -11.64 -23.38 -17.20
C PRO A 272 -10.73 -24.61 -17.16
N GLY A 273 -9.41 -24.40 -17.10
CA GLY A 273 -8.42 -25.46 -17.13
C GLY A 273 -7.23 -25.17 -16.22
N LEU A 274 -7.29 -25.72 -15.00
CA LEU A 274 -6.24 -25.68 -13.99
C LEU A 274 -5.92 -27.11 -13.60
N TYR A 275 -4.63 -27.45 -13.56
CA TYR A 275 -4.18 -28.78 -13.16
C TYR A 275 -3.10 -28.68 -12.10
N LYS A 276 -3.14 -29.59 -11.13
CA LYS A 276 -2.14 -29.75 -10.06
C LYS A 276 -1.42 -31.08 -10.20
N THR A 277 -0.12 -31.09 -10.01
CA THR A 277 0.69 -32.29 -9.74
C THR A 277 1.36 -32.16 -8.39
N THR A 278 1.66 -33.29 -7.75
CA THR A 278 2.44 -33.39 -6.49
C THR A 278 3.59 -34.38 -6.62
N ASN A 279 3.94 -34.74 -7.85
CA ASN A 279 4.95 -35.76 -8.14
C ASN A 279 5.76 -35.45 -9.40
N TYR A 280 6.11 -34.17 -9.59
CA TYR A 280 6.89 -33.69 -10.74
C TYR A 280 6.22 -34.02 -12.08
N GLY A 281 4.88 -33.96 -12.14
CA GLY A 281 4.11 -34.09 -13.38
C GLY A 281 3.85 -35.52 -13.85
N LYS A 282 4.23 -36.54 -13.07
CA LYS A 282 3.91 -37.96 -13.40
C LYS A 282 2.40 -38.22 -13.45
N SER A 283 1.64 -37.49 -12.65
CA SER A 283 0.18 -37.46 -12.70
C SER A 283 -0.35 -36.07 -12.37
N TRP A 284 -1.51 -35.74 -12.93
CA TRP A 284 -2.18 -34.46 -12.75
C TRP A 284 -3.63 -34.66 -12.34
N THR A 285 -4.12 -33.72 -11.55
CA THR A 285 -5.52 -33.61 -11.14
C THR A 285 -6.07 -32.30 -11.67
N ASN A 286 -7.20 -32.34 -12.37
CA ASN A 286 -7.93 -31.12 -12.73
C ASN A 286 -8.52 -30.52 -11.44
N ILE A 287 -8.22 -29.25 -11.20
CA ILE A 287 -8.59 -28.49 -10.02
C ILE A 287 -9.43 -27.27 -10.40
N SER A 288 -10.23 -27.34 -11.48
CA SER A 288 -11.03 -26.22 -11.98
C SER A 288 -12.46 -26.15 -11.42
N SER A 289 -12.77 -27.00 -10.44
CA SER A 289 -14.12 -27.11 -9.88
C SER A 289 -14.63 -25.75 -9.35
N ASN A 290 -15.92 -25.46 -9.57
CA ASN A 290 -16.59 -24.21 -9.17
C ASN A 290 -16.14 -22.93 -9.89
N ILE A 291 -15.22 -23.00 -10.86
CA ILE A 291 -15.02 -21.91 -11.83
C ILE A 291 -16.04 -22.10 -12.98
N PRO A 292 -16.88 -21.09 -13.30
CA PRO A 292 -17.93 -21.22 -14.29
C PRO A 292 -17.41 -21.30 -15.73
N TYR A 293 -18.14 -21.98 -16.60
CA TYR A 293 -17.91 -21.92 -18.05
C TYR A 293 -17.94 -20.46 -18.55
N GLY A 294 -17.01 -20.11 -19.44
CA GLY A 294 -16.82 -18.73 -19.88
C GLY A 294 -15.69 -18.01 -19.17
N ALA A 295 -15.38 -18.38 -17.92
CA ALA A 295 -14.25 -17.86 -17.15
C ALA A 295 -13.00 -18.72 -17.35
N PHE A 296 -12.58 -18.91 -18.62
CA PHE A 296 -11.40 -19.71 -18.90
C PHE A 296 -10.16 -19.12 -18.21
N THR A 297 -9.30 -20.00 -17.73
CA THR A 297 -8.20 -19.65 -16.82
C THR A 297 -6.96 -19.22 -17.58
N ARG A 298 -6.27 -18.22 -17.06
CA ARG A 298 -5.07 -17.63 -17.65
C ARG A 298 -3.86 -17.84 -16.76
N VAL A 299 -4.02 -17.73 -15.44
CA VAL A 299 -2.90 -17.80 -14.50
C VAL A 299 -3.34 -18.43 -13.18
N VAL A 300 -2.43 -19.15 -12.55
CA VAL A 300 -2.56 -19.66 -11.18
C VAL A 300 -1.25 -19.43 -10.44
N ARG A 301 -1.33 -19.02 -9.16
CA ARG A 301 -0.19 -18.96 -8.23
C ARG A 301 -0.60 -19.55 -6.89
N GLU A 302 0.35 -20.18 -6.22
CA GLU A 302 0.22 -20.54 -4.82
C GLU A 302 0.78 -19.41 -3.95
N ASP A 303 0.13 -19.15 -2.83
CA ASP A 303 0.59 -18.16 -1.87
C ASP A 303 1.98 -18.51 -1.34
N THR A 304 2.85 -17.51 -1.22
CA THR A 304 4.24 -17.69 -0.82
C THR A 304 4.42 -18.01 0.67
N LYS A 305 3.42 -17.76 1.52
CA LYS A 305 3.48 -17.99 2.98
C LYS A 305 2.52 -19.09 3.46
N VAL A 306 1.38 -19.28 2.78
CA VAL A 306 0.33 -20.22 3.15
C VAL A 306 0.18 -21.30 2.09
N LYS A 307 0.59 -22.53 2.43
CA LYS A 307 0.43 -23.69 1.56
C LYS A 307 -1.04 -23.92 1.20
N ASP A 308 -1.30 -24.34 -0.03
CA ASP A 308 -2.62 -24.65 -0.59
C ASP A 308 -3.59 -23.45 -0.70
N LEU A 309 -3.16 -22.23 -0.35
CA LEU A 309 -3.87 -21.01 -0.71
C LEU A 309 -3.49 -20.63 -2.14
N LEU A 310 -4.44 -20.64 -3.07
CA LEU A 310 -4.21 -20.38 -4.49
C LEU A 310 -5.00 -19.17 -4.98
N TYR A 311 -4.36 -18.40 -5.86
CA TYR A 311 -4.97 -17.30 -6.60
C TYR A 311 -5.04 -17.68 -8.07
N ALA A 312 -6.19 -17.46 -8.71
CA ALA A 312 -6.37 -17.69 -10.14
C ALA A 312 -6.95 -16.47 -10.85
N GLY A 313 -6.33 -16.12 -11.98
CA GLY A 313 -6.82 -15.13 -12.91
C GLY A 313 -7.48 -15.80 -14.12
N THR A 314 -8.65 -15.28 -14.51
CA THR A 314 -9.46 -15.79 -15.61
C THR A 314 -9.82 -14.69 -16.61
N GLU A 315 -10.50 -15.05 -17.68
CA GLU A 315 -11.04 -14.08 -18.65
C GLU A 315 -11.98 -13.03 -18.04
N THR A 316 -12.66 -13.38 -16.95
CA THR A 316 -13.72 -12.52 -16.38
C THR A 316 -13.44 -12.08 -14.95
N GLY A 317 -12.24 -12.34 -14.42
CA GLY A 317 -11.91 -11.94 -13.06
C GLY A 317 -11.07 -12.93 -12.25
N MET A 318 -11.07 -12.71 -10.94
CA MET A 318 -10.21 -13.38 -9.95
C MET A 318 -10.97 -14.43 -9.12
N TYR A 319 -10.27 -15.50 -8.77
CA TYR A 319 -10.76 -16.57 -7.90
C TYR A 319 -9.71 -16.93 -6.84
N LEU A 320 -10.18 -17.36 -5.67
CA LEU A 320 -9.37 -17.82 -4.54
C LEU A 320 -9.73 -19.26 -4.20
N SER A 321 -8.74 -20.07 -3.83
CA SER A 321 -8.95 -21.38 -3.22
C SER A 321 -8.12 -21.48 -1.95
N ARG A 322 -8.71 -21.99 -0.87
CA ARG A 322 -8.03 -22.19 0.42
C ARG A 322 -7.69 -23.67 0.69
N ASP A 323 -7.91 -24.54 -0.29
CA ASP A 323 -7.84 -25.99 -0.17
C ASP A 323 -7.11 -26.66 -1.35
N GLY A 324 -6.14 -25.94 -1.92
CA GLY A 324 -5.24 -26.46 -2.95
C GLY A 324 -5.91 -26.65 -4.31
N GLY A 325 -6.99 -25.92 -4.56
CA GLY A 325 -7.78 -25.94 -5.80
C GLY A 325 -8.95 -26.91 -5.78
N ALA A 326 -9.30 -27.52 -4.64
CA ALA A 326 -10.46 -28.41 -4.57
C ALA A 326 -11.78 -27.61 -4.70
N ASN A 327 -11.83 -26.40 -4.14
CA ASN A 327 -12.92 -25.44 -4.30
C ASN A 327 -12.38 -24.04 -4.60
N TRP A 328 -13.00 -23.38 -5.57
CA TRP A 328 -12.75 -21.97 -5.88
C TRP A 328 -13.95 -21.11 -5.53
N GLU A 329 -13.69 -19.93 -4.99
CA GLU A 329 -14.66 -18.86 -4.76
C GLU A 329 -14.25 -17.61 -5.55
N SER A 330 -15.23 -16.79 -5.93
CA SER A 330 -14.95 -15.50 -6.57
C SER A 330 -14.19 -14.61 -5.60
N PHE A 331 -13.10 -14.02 -6.10
CA PHE A 331 -12.24 -13.10 -5.36
C PHE A 331 -12.15 -11.76 -6.10
N GLN A 332 -13.31 -11.27 -6.53
CA GLN A 332 -13.40 -10.09 -7.39
C GLN A 332 -13.19 -8.77 -6.64
N LEU A 333 -13.68 -8.67 -5.40
CA LEU A 333 -13.68 -7.43 -4.62
C LEU A 333 -14.21 -6.23 -5.45
N ASN A 334 -13.43 -5.16 -5.57
CA ASN A 334 -13.70 -3.96 -6.38
C ASN A 334 -13.07 -4.00 -7.79
N LEU A 335 -12.37 -5.08 -8.16
CA LEU A 335 -11.76 -5.22 -9.48
C LEU A 335 -12.86 -5.25 -10.57
N PRO A 336 -12.71 -4.54 -11.70
CA PRO A 336 -13.64 -4.65 -12.82
C PRO A 336 -13.64 -6.05 -13.45
N ILE A 337 -14.73 -6.42 -14.13
CA ILE A 337 -14.74 -7.62 -14.97
C ILE A 337 -13.83 -7.34 -16.18
N THR A 338 -12.64 -7.93 -16.18
CA THR A 338 -11.60 -7.79 -17.21
C THR A 338 -10.75 -9.07 -17.25
N PRO A 339 -10.11 -9.40 -18.39
CA PRO A 339 -9.17 -10.50 -18.43
C PRO A 339 -7.97 -10.26 -17.50
N ILE A 340 -7.70 -11.24 -16.66
CA ILE A 340 -6.51 -11.27 -15.80
C ILE A 340 -5.42 -12.05 -16.53
N THR A 341 -4.43 -11.36 -17.04
CA THR A 341 -3.42 -11.93 -17.94
C THR A 341 -2.27 -12.59 -17.17
N ASP A 342 -1.89 -12.01 -16.03
CA ASP A 342 -0.86 -12.53 -15.16
C ASP A 342 -0.97 -11.96 -13.74
N LEU A 343 -0.30 -12.61 -12.77
CA LEU A 343 -0.24 -12.13 -11.38
C LEU A 343 1.05 -12.55 -10.68
N ILE A 344 1.50 -11.73 -9.73
CA ILE A 344 2.71 -11.94 -8.92
C ILE A 344 2.49 -11.43 -7.49
N GLN A 345 3.03 -12.15 -6.50
CA GLN A 345 3.07 -11.70 -5.11
C GLN A 345 4.43 -11.08 -4.84
N ALA A 346 4.47 -9.90 -4.21
CA ALA A 346 5.70 -9.27 -3.77
C ALA A 346 5.42 -8.23 -2.68
N HIS A 347 6.38 -8.03 -1.77
CA HIS A 347 6.34 -6.96 -0.77
C HIS A 347 5.09 -6.92 0.14
N GLY A 348 4.41 -8.06 0.31
CA GLY A 348 3.16 -8.12 1.08
C GLY A 348 1.90 -7.93 0.24
N ASP A 349 2.02 -7.73 -1.07
CA ASP A 349 0.92 -7.41 -1.97
C ASP A 349 0.69 -8.49 -3.03
N LEU A 350 -0.50 -8.45 -3.65
CA LEU A 350 -0.80 -9.18 -4.87
C LEU A 350 -0.95 -8.20 -6.05
N ILE A 351 -0.01 -8.26 -6.99
CA ILE A 351 -0.01 -7.42 -8.19
C ILE A 351 -0.65 -8.19 -9.35
N VAL A 352 -1.62 -7.56 -10.00
CA VAL A 352 -2.47 -8.14 -11.03
C VAL A 352 -2.30 -7.36 -12.34
N ALA A 353 -1.90 -8.07 -13.40
CA ALA A 353 -1.92 -7.55 -14.77
C ALA A 353 -3.28 -7.80 -15.41
N THR A 354 -3.84 -6.78 -16.05
CA THR A 354 -5.14 -6.85 -16.72
C THR A 354 -5.04 -6.50 -18.20
N ALA A 355 -6.01 -6.94 -18.99
CA ALA A 355 -6.24 -6.43 -20.32
C ALA A 355 -7.25 -5.29 -20.29
N GLY A 356 -6.76 -4.04 -20.16
CA GLY A 356 -7.55 -2.83 -20.39
C GLY A 356 -7.94 -2.09 -19.11
N ARG A 357 -7.32 -2.44 -17.98
CA ARG A 357 -7.46 -1.76 -16.67
C ARG A 357 -6.11 -1.57 -15.96
N SER A 358 -5.01 -1.58 -16.72
CA SER A 358 -3.64 -1.39 -16.20
C SER A 358 -3.25 -2.44 -15.14
N PHE A 359 -2.32 -2.10 -14.24
CA PHE A 359 -2.00 -2.91 -13.07
C PHE A 359 -2.96 -2.59 -11.92
N TRP A 360 -3.28 -3.62 -11.14
CA TRP A 360 -3.99 -3.50 -9.86
C TRP A 360 -3.11 -4.08 -8.76
N ILE A 361 -3.12 -3.44 -7.59
CA ILE A 361 -2.41 -3.92 -6.41
C ILE A 361 -3.46 -4.15 -5.33
N LEU A 362 -3.52 -5.38 -4.82
CA LEU A 362 -4.19 -5.66 -3.57
C LEU A 362 -3.15 -5.55 -2.46
N ASP A 363 -3.20 -4.41 -1.76
CA ASP A 363 -2.41 -4.17 -0.55
C ASP A 363 -2.84 -5.12 0.57
N ASP A 364 -1.98 -5.28 1.57
CA ASP A 364 -2.27 -5.99 2.82
C ASP A 364 -2.64 -7.49 2.61
N LEU A 365 -1.90 -8.23 1.77
CA LEU A 365 -2.21 -9.63 1.43
C LEU A 365 -2.24 -10.54 2.66
N ASN A 366 -1.60 -10.14 3.78
CA ASN A 366 -1.68 -10.90 5.03
C ASN A 366 -3.11 -11.02 5.57
N LEU A 367 -3.97 -10.02 5.35
CA LEU A 367 -5.39 -10.13 5.68
C LEU A 367 -6.03 -11.30 4.95
N VAL A 368 -5.75 -11.49 3.66
CA VAL A 368 -6.32 -12.59 2.87
C VAL A 368 -5.86 -13.94 3.41
N ARG A 369 -4.60 -14.03 3.85
CA ARG A 369 -4.01 -15.24 4.43
C ARG A 369 -4.69 -15.65 5.73
N GLU A 370 -4.94 -14.69 6.62
CA GLU A 370 -5.46 -14.96 7.96
C GLU A 370 -6.99 -14.92 8.05
N ALA A 371 -7.66 -14.17 7.17
CA ALA A 371 -9.08 -13.89 7.29
C ALA A 371 -9.93 -15.16 7.33
N GLN A 372 -10.75 -15.24 8.38
CA GLN A 372 -11.77 -16.26 8.55
C GLN A 372 -13.11 -15.74 8.06
N LYS A 373 -13.97 -16.65 7.57
CA LYS A 373 -15.31 -16.28 7.12
C LYS A 373 -16.20 -15.75 8.26
N GLU A 374 -16.08 -16.36 9.44
CA GLU A 374 -16.82 -16.03 10.65
C GLU A 374 -15.87 -16.22 11.85
N VAL A 375 -16.13 -15.49 12.94
CA VAL A 375 -15.38 -15.61 14.21
C VAL A 375 -16.36 -15.70 15.37
N GLU A 376 -16.00 -16.46 16.41
CA GLU A 376 -16.82 -16.61 17.62
C GLU A 376 -16.63 -15.44 18.62
N ALA A 377 -15.50 -14.75 18.53
CA ALA A 377 -15.13 -13.62 19.36
C ALA A 377 -14.36 -12.59 18.53
N ALA A 378 -14.22 -11.37 19.03
CA ALA A 378 -13.43 -10.35 18.36
C ALA A 378 -11.99 -10.85 18.12
N GLN A 379 -11.51 -10.72 16.89
CA GLN A 379 -10.16 -11.08 16.48
C GLN A 379 -9.47 -9.87 15.87
N ILE A 380 -8.16 -9.78 16.02
CA ILE A 380 -7.31 -8.79 15.36
C ILE A 380 -6.26 -9.54 14.55
N TYR A 381 -6.10 -9.15 13.29
CA TYR A 381 -5.16 -9.79 12.36
C TYR A 381 -3.79 -9.11 12.42
N GLN A 382 -2.73 -9.85 12.12
CA GLN A 382 -1.40 -9.26 12.08
C GLN A 382 -1.31 -8.25 10.91
N PRO A 383 -1.05 -6.96 11.19
CA PRO A 383 -0.84 -5.97 10.13
C PRO A 383 0.47 -6.26 9.39
N ASP A 384 0.51 -5.92 8.10
CA ASP A 384 1.77 -5.93 7.34
C ASP A 384 2.73 -4.85 7.87
N GLU A 385 4.03 -5.07 7.63
CA GLU A 385 5.09 -4.14 8.05
C GLU A 385 4.91 -2.79 7.33
N VAL A 386 4.98 -1.68 8.06
CA VAL A 386 4.79 -0.34 7.51
C VAL A 386 6.09 0.46 7.52
N ILE A 387 6.45 1.06 6.41
CA ILE A 387 7.61 1.95 6.33
C ILE A 387 7.24 3.34 6.85
N LEU A 388 8.10 3.96 7.67
CA LEU A 388 7.94 5.34 8.12
C LEU A 388 8.09 6.33 6.95
N GLY A 389 6.99 6.57 6.26
CA GLY A 389 6.91 7.27 4.98
C GLY A 389 6.70 8.78 5.03
N ASN A 390 6.70 9.38 3.83
CA ASN A 390 6.37 10.79 3.60
C ASN A 390 5.39 11.02 2.44
N TRP A 391 4.56 10.03 2.10
CA TRP A 391 3.50 10.17 1.10
C TRP A 391 2.14 10.47 1.74
N TYR A 392 1.19 10.86 0.92
CA TYR A 392 -0.21 11.03 1.30
C TYR A 392 -1.03 9.98 0.59
N SER A 393 -2.15 9.58 1.20
CA SER A 393 -3.08 8.67 0.57
C SER A 393 -4.51 8.97 0.97
N ARG A 394 -5.43 8.76 0.02
CA ARG A 394 -6.88 8.72 0.25
C ARG A 394 -7.31 7.47 1.00
N MET A 395 -6.45 6.46 1.09
CA MET A 395 -6.64 5.25 1.90
C MET A 395 -6.39 5.49 3.40
N ASN A 396 -5.97 6.70 3.80
CA ASN A 396 -5.78 7.08 5.19
C ASN A 396 -7.15 7.34 5.85
N GLY A 397 -7.59 6.42 6.71
CA GLY A 397 -8.80 6.56 7.54
C GLY A 397 -9.88 5.51 7.26
N ASN A 398 -11.09 5.76 7.78
CA ASN A 398 -12.27 4.90 7.61
C ASN A 398 -12.94 5.23 6.27
N ILE A 399 -12.71 4.40 5.25
CA ILE A 399 -13.02 4.68 3.84
C ILE A 399 -14.38 4.11 3.38
N GLU A 400 -15.49 4.43 4.06
CA GLU A 400 -16.80 3.82 3.69
C GLU A 400 -17.25 4.08 2.25
N ASN A 401 -16.86 5.21 1.65
CA ASN A 401 -17.29 5.63 0.31
C ASN A 401 -16.13 5.73 -0.70
N PHE A 402 -14.94 5.23 -0.35
CA PHE A 402 -13.79 5.23 -1.25
C PHE A 402 -13.43 3.78 -1.59
N ASP A 403 -13.46 3.48 -2.88
CA ASP A 403 -13.25 2.13 -3.40
C ASP A 403 -11.78 1.85 -3.76
N GLY A 404 -10.84 2.74 -3.38
CA GLY A 404 -9.43 2.55 -3.67
C GLY A 404 -9.04 2.85 -5.12
N THR A 405 -9.93 3.47 -5.91
CA THR A 405 -9.67 3.81 -7.32
C THR A 405 -9.77 5.31 -7.60
N ASP A 406 -9.23 5.73 -8.73
CA ASP A 406 -9.38 7.08 -9.26
C ASP A 406 -9.41 7.03 -10.79
N ASP A 407 -10.18 7.93 -11.39
CA ASP A 407 -10.40 7.94 -12.84
C ASP A 407 -9.12 8.26 -13.63
N PHE A 408 -8.17 8.98 -13.03
CA PHE A 408 -7.04 9.61 -13.73
C PHE A 408 -5.66 9.29 -13.16
N ALA A 409 -5.57 8.70 -11.95
CA ALA A 409 -4.30 8.38 -11.32
C ALA A 409 -4.35 7.09 -10.50
N GLY A 410 -3.20 6.47 -10.25
CA GLY A 410 -3.08 5.43 -9.24
C GLY A 410 -3.23 6.01 -7.83
N VAL A 411 -3.79 5.22 -6.93
CA VAL A 411 -3.97 5.59 -5.52
C VAL A 411 -2.77 5.05 -4.74
N ASN A 412 -2.13 5.91 -3.94
CA ASN A 412 -1.06 5.46 -3.04
C ASN A 412 -1.61 4.49 -1.98
N PRO A 413 -0.84 3.49 -1.52
CA PRO A 413 -1.19 2.72 -0.33
C PRO A 413 -1.32 3.63 0.90
N ALA A 414 -1.98 3.15 1.95
CA ALA A 414 -2.09 3.92 3.19
C ALA A 414 -0.70 4.31 3.73
N SER A 415 -0.58 5.53 4.25
CA SER A 415 0.69 6.05 4.77
C SER A 415 0.92 5.74 6.25
N GLY A 416 0.12 4.83 6.81
CA GLY A 416 0.16 4.41 8.21
C GLY A 416 -0.22 2.95 8.34
N MET A 417 -0.12 2.42 9.56
CA MET A 417 -0.38 1.02 9.83
C MET A 417 -1.87 0.70 9.64
N VAL A 418 -2.17 -0.19 8.71
CA VAL A 418 -3.52 -0.65 8.47
C VAL A 418 -3.82 -1.82 9.41
N ILE A 419 -4.77 -1.62 10.31
CA ILE A 419 -5.17 -2.59 11.31
C ILE A 419 -6.53 -3.16 10.91
N TYR A 420 -6.57 -4.48 10.75
CA TYR A 420 -7.80 -5.21 10.49
C TYR A 420 -8.24 -6.00 11.72
N TYR A 421 -9.53 -5.96 12.01
CA TYR A 421 -10.14 -6.77 13.07
C TYR A 421 -11.51 -7.28 12.65
N HIS A 422 -11.87 -8.46 13.13
CA HIS A 422 -13.12 -9.16 12.81
C HIS A 422 -14.02 -9.17 14.05
N LEU A 423 -15.22 -8.61 13.93
CA LEU A 423 -16.24 -8.69 14.97
C LEU A 423 -17.27 -9.78 14.64
N PRO A 424 -17.72 -10.57 15.62
CA PRO A 424 -18.66 -11.67 15.39
C PRO A 424 -20.03 -11.17 14.90
N GLU A 425 -20.79 -12.04 14.24
CA GLU A 425 -22.12 -11.71 13.69
C GLU A 425 -23.16 -11.33 14.75
N ASP A 426 -22.96 -11.75 16.00
CA ASP A 426 -23.80 -11.40 17.15
C ASP A 426 -23.29 -10.18 17.93
N PHE A 427 -22.25 -9.49 17.44
CA PHE A 427 -21.72 -8.27 18.07
C PHE A 427 -22.82 -7.21 18.22
N SER A 428 -22.92 -6.63 19.42
CA SER A 428 -23.94 -5.62 19.75
C SER A 428 -23.48 -4.21 19.41
N ASP A 429 -24.32 -3.45 18.72
CA ASP A 429 -24.06 -2.03 18.42
C ASP A 429 -23.92 -1.16 19.68
N SER A 430 -24.40 -1.64 20.84
CA SER A 430 -24.26 -0.95 22.13
C SER A 430 -22.89 -1.12 22.78
N THR A 431 -22.10 -2.11 22.35
CA THR A 431 -20.80 -2.43 22.92
C THR A 431 -19.73 -1.51 22.34
N ASP A 432 -18.94 -0.89 23.20
CA ASP A 432 -17.81 -0.06 22.81
C ASP A 432 -16.54 -0.90 22.62
N LEU A 433 -15.68 -0.42 21.74
CA LEU A 433 -14.37 -0.97 21.42
C LEU A 433 -13.29 0.03 21.87
N THR A 434 -12.17 -0.49 22.33
CA THR A 434 -10.94 0.30 22.45
C THR A 434 -9.78 -0.44 21.79
N LEU A 435 -8.91 0.33 21.12
CA LEU A 435 -7.69 -0.17 20.51
C LEU A 435 -6.53 0.61 21.12
N GLU A 436 -5.70 -0.07 21.90
CA GLU A 436 -4.54 0.49 22.58
C GLU A 436 -3.25 0.03 21.90
N ILE A 437 -2.32 0.96 21.70
CA ILE A 437 -1.03 0.73 21.08
C ILE A 437 0.06 1.04 22.11
N ARG A 438 0.99 0.10 22.28
CA ARG A 438 2.17 0.22 23.14
C ARG A 438 3.43 -0.08 22.38
N ASP A 439 4.54 0.53 22.76
CA ASP A 439 5.84 0.21 22.20
C ASP A 439 6.40 -1.11 22.76
N SER A 440 7.58 -1.52 22.28
CA SER A 440 8.30 -2.70 22.75
C SER A 440 8.69 -2.69 24.24
N LYS A 441 8.70 -1.52 24.90
CA LYS A 441 8.94 -1.37 26.35
C LYS A 441 7.64 -1.46 27.16
N GLY A 442 6.48 -1.52 26.50
CA GLY A 442 5.17 -1.49 27.12
C GLY A 442 4.67 -0.09 27.46
N GLU A 443 5.37 0.95 27.00
CA GLU A 443 4.96 2.35 27.18
C GLU A 443 3.78 2.69 26.28
N PHE A 444 2.92 3.59 26.75
CA PHE A 444 1.73 3.99 26.02
C PHE A 444 2.09 4.84 24.79
N VAL A 445 1.55 4.47 23.63
CA VAL A 445 1.75 5.22 22.38
C VAL A 445 0.46 5.94 22.00
N ARG A 446 -0.65 5.23 21.85
CA ARG A 446 -1.95 5.83 21.50
C ARG A 446 -3.11 4.89 21.82
N SER A 447 -4.30 5.45 22.02
CA SER A 447 -5.54 4.68 22.11
C SER A 447 -6.63 5.29 21.25
N PHE A 448 -7.48 4.43 20.69
CA PHE A 448 -8.69 4.79 19.93
C PHE A 448 -9.91 4.11 20.54
N THR A 449 -11.10 4.67 20.32
CA THR A 449 -12.36 4.07 20.78
C THR A 449 -13.45 4.17 19.72
N SER A 450 -14.43 3.27 19.74
CA SER A 450 -15.65 3.41 18.94
C SER A 450 -16.60 4.48 19.47
N LYS A 451 -16.38 4.97 20.69
CA LYS A 451 -17.24 5.98 21.33
C LYS A 451 -16.84 7.38 20.90
N LYS A 452 -17.76 8.11 20.27
CA LYS A 452 -17.56 9.52 19.94
C LYS A 452 -17.52 10.36 21.22
N ASP A 453 -16.59 11.31 21.29
CA ASP A 453 -16.59 12.32 22.34
C ASP A 453 -17.71 13.35 22.10
N GLU A 454 -18.75 13.32 22.93
CA GLU A 454 -19.87 14.25 22.89
C GLU A 454 -19.52 15.64 23.41
N ASN A 455 -18.41 15.78 24.15
CA ASN A 455 -17.96 17.04 24.72
C ASN A 455 -16.96 17.77 23.83
N PHE A 456 -16.51 17.16 22.74
CA PHE A 456 -15.58 17.76 21.80
C PHE A 456 -16.16 19.03 21.17
N LYS A 457 -15.45 20.15 21.29
CA LYS A 457 -15.83 21.45 20.72
C LYS A 457 -14.95 21.78 19.52
N SER A 458 -15.55 21.86 18.35
CA SER A 458 -14.87 22.36 17.16
C SER A 458 -14.82 23.89 17.18
N TYR A 459 -13.66 24.47 16.87
CA TYR A 459 -13.48 25.90 16.62
C TYR A 459 -12.30 26.10 15.65
N ASP A 460 -12.24 27.26 15.00
CA ASP A 460 -11.20 27.55 14.01
C ASP A 460 -9.80 27.51 14.65
N GLY A 461 -8.88 26.79 14.03
CA GLY A 461 -7.51 26.61 14.53
C GLY A 461 -7.39 25.73 15.78
N GLY A 462 -8.44 24.99 16.15
CA GLY A 462 -8.40 23.95 17.18
C GLY A 462 -8.02 22.56 16.63
N PRO A 463 -7.77 21.58 17.51
CA PRO A 463 -7.53 20.20 17.12
C PRO A 463 -8.74 19.60 16.40
N SER A 464 -8.52 18.58 15.57
CA SER A 464 -9.60 17.75 15.02
C SER A 464 -10.08 16.72 16.06
N PRO A 465 -11.33 16.23 15.98
CA PRO A 465 -11.75 15.12 16.82
C PRO A 465 -10.91 13.87 16.54
N GLU A 466 -10.64 13.07 17.58
CA GLU A 466 -9.97 11.78 17.41
C GLU A 466 -10.80 10.86 16.49
N PRO A 467 -10.15 10.07 15.61
CA PRO A 467 -10.85 9.12 14.76
C PRO A 467 -11.45 8.01 15.63
N VAL A 468 -12.66 7.58 15.25
CA VAL A 468 -13.40 6.54 15.95
C VAL A 468 -13.23 5.18 15.25
N LEU A 469 -13.17 4.12 16.05
CA LEU A 469 -13.11 2.76 15.53
C LEU A 469 -14.46 2.36 14.89
N PRO A 470 -14.46 1.82 13.66
CA PRO A 470 -15.67 1.21 13.10
C PRO A 470 -16.08 -0.03 13.93
N LYS A 471 -17.39 -0.28 14.03
CA LYS A 471 -17.93 -1.42 14.80
C LYS A 471 -18.90 -2.26 13.99
N LYS A 472 -18.61 -2.42 12.69
CA LYS A 472 -19.43 -3.23 11.80
C LYS A 472 -19.22 -4.71 12.12
N LYS A 473 -20.27 -5.52 12.01
CA LYS A 473 -20.12 -6.98 12.02
C LYS A 473 -19.25 -7.42 10.84
N GLY A 474 -18.44 -8.45 11.01
CA GLY A 474 -17.46 -8.85 10.00
C GLY A 474 -16.13 -8.12 10.13
N ILE A 475 -15.38 -8.05 9.03
CA ILE A 475 -14.05 -7.43 8.97
C ILE A 475 -14.18 -5.91 8.96
N ASN A 476 -13.41 -5.26 9.83
CA ASN A 476 -13.26 -3.82 9.93
C ASN A 476 -11.80 -3.44 9.61
N ARG A 477 -11.63 -2.24 9.08
CA ARG A 477 -10.33 -1.64 8.76
C ARG A 477 -10.18 -0.33 9.50
N PHE A 478 -9.02 -0.10 10.11
CA PHE A 478 -8.66 1.16 10.76
C PHE A 478 -7.20 1.50 10.44
N VAL A 479 -6.90 2.78 10.18
CA VAL A 479 -5.51 3.21 9.90
C VAL A 479 -4.97 4.02 11.06
N TRP A 480 -3.98 3.48 11.76
CA TRP A 480 -3.17 4.29 12.66
C TRP A 480 -2.15 5.08 11.83
N ASN A 481 -2.29 6.40 11.81
CA ASN A 481 -1.40 7.31 11.07
C ASN A 481 0.03 7.43 11.67
N LEU A 482 0.43 6.50 12.54
CA LEU A 482 1.72 6.44 13.22
C LEU A 482 2.01 7.65 14.10
N LYS A 483 1.01 8.47 14.45
CA LYS A 483 1.19 9.61 15.34
C LYS A 483 0.82 9.25 16.77
N TYR A 484 1.55 9.84 17.72
CA TYR A 484 1.15 9.99 19.13
C TYR A 484 -0.16 10.79 19.25
N PRO A 485 -0.79 10.86 20.44
CA PRO A 485 -2.12 11.44 20.62
C PRO A 485 -2.20 12.89 20.15
N THR A 486 -3.39 13.32 19.75
CA THR A 486 -3.62 14.72 19.39
C THR A 486 -3.37 15.62 20.61
N LEU A 487 -2.61 16.68 20.40
CA LEU A 487 -2.27 17.65 21.43
C LEU A 487 -3.50 18.51 21.77
N PRO A 488 -3.70 18.91 23.03
CA PRO A 488 -4.87 19.68 23.42
C PRO A 488 -4.83 21.09 22.82
N GLY A 489 -6.00 21.66 22.57
CA GLY A 489 -6.18 23.07 22.21
C GLY A 489 -6.49 23.97 23.39
N VAL A 490 -6.46 25.28 23.16
CA VAL A 490 -7.00 26.27 24.10
C VAL A 490 -8.39 26.72 23.62
N ASP A 491 -9.41 26.46 24.44
CA ASP A 491 -10.82 26.62 24.07
C ASP A 491 -11.12 27.99 23.44
N GLY A 492 -11.47 27.97 22.15
CA GLY A 492 -11.84 29.13 21.37
C GLY A 492 -10.71 30.12 21.11
N ALA A 493 -9.44 29.76 21.26
CA ALA A 493 -8.30 30.58 20.83
C ALA A 493 -7.65 29.95 19.59
N TYR A 494 -7.47 30.73 18.53
CA TYR A 494 -6.83 30.28 17.31
C TYR A 494 -5.31 30.30 17.47
N ILE A 495 -4.66 29.16 17.20
CA ILE A 495 -3.21 29.01 17.07
C ILE A 495 -2.95 28.37 15.70
N GLU A 496 -2.11 29.00 14.87
CA GLU A 496 -1.67 28.42 13.60
C GLU A 496 -0.65 27.30 13.87
N ALA A 497 -1.14 26.08 14.09
CA ALA A 497 -0.33 24.91 14.39
C ALA A 497 -1.02 23.61 13.97
N SER A 498 -0.22 22.56 13.75
CA SER A 498 -0.69 21.18 13.72
C SER A 498 -0.76 20.62 15.13
N TYR A 499 -1.91 20.06 15.49
CA TYR A 499 -2.15 19.38 16.75
C TYR A 499 -1.82 17.89 16.72
N SER A 500 -1.31 17.38 15.61
CA SER A 500 -0.86 15.98 15.57
C SER A 500 0.37 15.80 16.46
N GLY A 501 0.37 14.76 17.29
CA GLY A 501 1.57 14.33 18.01
C GLY A 501 2.71 13.95 17.05
N HIS A 502 3.89 13.76 17.61
CA HIS A 502 5.06 13.30 16.87
C HIS A 502 4.86 11.91 16.27
N SER A 503 5.69 11.57 15.28
CA SER A 503 5.68 10.23 14.69
C SER A 503 6.22 9.19 15.66
N ALA A 504 5.59 8.03 15.71
CA ALA A 504 6.18 6.80 16.20
C ALA A 504 7.44 6.47 15.39
N ILE A 505 8.49 6.03 16.09
CA ILE A 505 9.78 5.68 15.51
C ILE A 505 9.78 4.22 15.04
N PRO A 506 10.74 3.81 14.19
CA PRO A 506 10.88 2.40 13.82
C PRO A 506 11.00 1.47 15.03
N GLY A 507 10.36 0.30 14.94
CA GLY A 507 10.28 -0.66 16.03
C GLY A 507 8.99 -1.50 16.03
N GLU A 508 8.91 -2.40 16.98
CA GLU A 508 7.73 -3.26 17.22
C GLU A 508 6.75 -2.59 18.18
N TYR A 509 5.45 -2.74 17.88
CA TYR A 509 4.34 -2.18 18.63
C TYR A 509 3.30 -3.26 18.94
N LYS A 510 2.90 -3.36 20.22
CA LYS A 510 1.80 -4.21 20.65
C LYS A 510 0.48 -3.49 20.45
N ILE A 511 -0.48 -4.15 19.81
CA ILE A 511 -1.82 -3.62 19.54
C ILE A 511 -2.84 -4.49 20.28
N LEU A 512 -3.63 -3.89 21.15
CA LEU A 512 -4.63 -4.55 21.97
C LEU A 512 -6.02 -4.01 21.64
N LEU A 513 -6.87 -4.86 21.07
CA LEU A 513 -8.29 -4.61 20.90
C LEU A 513 -9.03 -5.15 22.13
N THR A 514 -9.76 -4.28 22.82
CA THR A 514 -10.59 -4.63 23.99
C THR A 514 -12.06 -4.45 23.66
N THR A 515 -12.86 -5.45 24.03
CA THR A 515 -14.33 -5.45 23.94
C THR A 515 -14.92 -5.87 25.29
N GLU A 516 -16.21 -5.65 25.53
CA GLU A 516 -16.88 -6.15 26.74
C GLU A 516 -16.79 -7.69 26.89
N ASN A 517 -16.62 -8.41 25.79
CA ASN A 517 -16.64 -9.88 25.74
C ASN A 517 -15.23 -10.50 25.68
N GLY A 518 -14.16 -9.69 25.71
CA GLY A 518 -12.78 -10.18 25.70
C GLY A 518 -11.81 -9.28 24.95
N ASN A 519 -10.54 -9.68 24.99
CA ASN A 519 -9.42 -8.96 24.39
C ASN A 519 -8.81 -9.80 23.25
N ALA A 520 -8.35 -9.13 22.20
CA ALA A 520 -7.54 -9.69 21.14
C ALA A 520 -6.28 -8.84 20.97
N GLU A 521 -5.14 -9.46 20.72
CA GLU A 521 -3.87 -8.75 20.58
C GLU A 521 -3.07 -9.23 19.36
N THR A 522 -2.29 -8.32 18.81
CA THR A 522 -1.31 -8.60 17.77
C THR A 522 -0.11 -7.66 17.90
N THR A 523 0.88 -7.82 17.03
CA THR A 523 2.06 -6.98 16.92
C THR A 523 2.13 -6.36 15.53
N GLY A 524 2.50 -5.08 15.44
CA GLY A 524 2.84 -4.41 14.19
C GLY A 524 4.27 -3.89 14.21
N VAL A 525 4.89 -3.78 13.04
CA VAL A 525 6.28 -3.32 12.90
C VAL A 525 6.31 -2.07 12.05
N ILE A 526 6.99 -1.03 12.54
CA ILE A 526 7.36 0.16 11.77
C ILE A 526 8.81 -0.01 11.32
N LEU A 527 9.04 -0.04 10.01
CA LEU A 527 10.36 -0.10 9.40
C LEU A 527 10.94 1.30 9.18
N GLU A 528 12.27 1.38 9.21
CA GLU A 528 13.00 2.54 8.73
C GLU A 528 12.68 2.81 7.27
N ASN A 529 12.69 4.09 6.89
CA ASN A 529 12.68 4.44 5.48
C ASN A 529 14.09 4.22 4.92
N PRO A 530 14.30 3.31 3.95
CA PRO A 530 15.63 3.00 3.45
C PRO A 530 16.31 4.17 2.71
N LEU A 531 15.56 5.24 2.42
CA LEU A 531 16.10 6.47 1.82
C LEU A 531 16.55 7.51 2.87
N TYR A 532 16.31 7.26 4.16
CA TYR A 532 16.71 8.17 5.22
C TYR A 532 18.09 7.81 5.77
N GLU A 533 19.00 8.77 5.80
CA GLU A 533 20.30 8.65 6.48
C GLU A 533 20.16 9.08 7.95
N ILE A 534 19.51 8.24 8.76
CA ILE A 534 19.25 8.49 10.19
C ILE A 534 19.58 7.24 11.00
N SER A 535 20.23 7.40 12.16
CA SER A 535 20.54 6.28 13.06
C SER A 535 19.45 6.06 14.11
N ASP A 536 19.41 4.86 14.69
CA ASP A 536 18.59 4.54 15.87
C ASP A 536 18.68 5.63 16.97
N SER A 537 19.90 6.09 17.27
CA SER A 537 20.11 7.12 18.29
C SER A 537 19.46 8.46 17.95
N GLN A 538 19.37 8.80 16.66
CA GLN A 538 18.71 10.03 16.21
C GLN A 538 17.17 9.88 16.25
N TYR A 539 16.64 8.70 15.95
CA TYR A 539 15.23 8.40 16.19
C TYR A 539 14.87 8.52 17.68
N GLN A 540 15.69 7.96 18.57
CA GLN A 540 15.48 8.08 20.02
C GLN A 540 15.58 9.52 20.49
N GLU A 541 16.59 10.28 20.02
CA GLU A 541 16.71 11.72 20.33
C GLU A 541 15.47 12.49 19.90
N TYR A 542 14.94 12.21 18.69
CA TYR A 542 13.69 12.81 18.22
C TYR A 542 12.51 12.45 19.12
N HIS A 543 12.33 11.16 19.44
CA HIS A 543 11.23 10.70 20.28
C HIS A 543 11.25 11.33 21.68
N GLU A 544 12.41 11.34 22.35
CA GLU A 544 12.57 11.94 23.68
C GLU A 544 12.38 13.46 23.65
N PHE A 545 12.95 14.12 22.64
CA PHE A 545 12.82 15.57 22.48
C PHE A 545 11.36 15.98 22.27
N MET A 546 10.67 15.30 21.35
CA MET A 546 9.28 15.61 21.02
C MET A 546 8.33 15.27 22.17
N GLY A 547 8.41 14.05 22.70
CA GLY A 547 7.52 13.59 23.77
C GLY A 547 7.58 14.48 25.02
N SER A 548 8.77 14.92 25.42
CA SER A 548 8.91 15.82 26.57
C SER A 548 8.34 17.22 26.31
N MET A 549 8.47 17.77 25.10
CA MET A 549 7.85 19.06 24.77
C MET A 549 6.31 18.94 24.71
N GLU A 550 5.79 17.86 24.14
CA GLU A 550 4.35 17.62 24.05
C GLU A 550 3.69 17.47 25.42
N GLN A 551 4.37 16.84 26.38
CA GLN A 551 3.94 16.77 27.78
C GLN A 551 3.84 18.15 28.42
N GLU A 552 4.86 19.00 28.24
CA GLU A 552 4.83 20.37 28.78
C GLU A 552 3.77 21.24 28.09
N LEU A 553 3.59 21.13 26.76
CA LEU A 553 2.52 21.83 26.06
C LEU A 553 1.13 21.42 26.58
N THR A 554 0.93 20.11 26.81
CA THR A 554 -0.31 19.59 27.38
C THR A 554 -0.60 20.23 28.73
N LEU A 555 0.40 20.26 29.62
CA LEU A 555 0.29 20.92 30.91
C LEU A 555 -0.03 22.42 30.77
N MET A 556 0.64 23.13 29.85
CA MET A 556 0.39 24.55 29.60
C MET A 556 -1.07 24.79 29.18
N HIS A 557 -1.58 24.02 28.23
CA HIS A 557 -2.95 24.20 27.71
C HIS A 557 -4.01 23.79 28.73
N ASP A 558 -3.78 22.72 29.50
CA ASP A 558 -4.66 22.32 30.60
C ASP A 558 -4.73 23.42 31.67
N MET A 559 -3.60 24.01 32.05
CA MET A 559 -3.57 25.13 33.00
C MET A 559 -4.31 26.35 32.45
N VAL A 560 -4.10 26.72 31.18
CA VAL A 560 -4.79 27.86 30.53
C VAL A 560 -6.30 27.63 30.43
N ASN A 561 -6.74 26.42 30.11
CA ASN A 561 -8.15 26.08 30.05
C ASN A 561 -8.79 26.08 31.45
N LYS A 562 -8.13 25.50 32.46
CA LYS A 562 -8.61 25.49 33.85
C LYS A 562 -8.70 26.90 34.43
N GLU A 563 -7.69 27.73 34.17
CA GLU A 563 -7.66 29.13 34.58
C GLU A 563 -8.85 29.90 33.97
N LYS A 564 -9.14 29.66 32.68
CA LYS A 564 -10.28 30.26 32.00
C LYS A 564 -11.62 29.88 32.63
N GLU A 565 -11.79 28.62 33.03
CA GLU A 565 -12.97 28.18 33.78
C GLU A 565 -13.13 28.96 35.09
N TYR A 566 -12.03 29.21 35.82
CA TYR A 566 -12.07 30.03 37.02
C TYR A 566 -12.42 31.49 36.74
N GLN A 567 -11.88 32.08 35.65
CA GLN A 567 -12.31 33.42 35.24
C GLN A 567 -13.82 33.46 34.96
N ASP A 568 -14.37 32.48 34.25
CA ASP A 568 -15.79 32.48 33.88
C ASP A 568 -16.69 32.31 35.11
N GLN A 569 -16.32 31.42 36.04
CA GLN A 569 -17.01 31.25 37.32
C GLN A 569 -16.94 32.52 38.18
N LEU A 570 -15.76 33.14 38.28
CA LEU A 570 -15.54 34.36 39.06
C LEU A 570 -16.30 35.56 38.46
N ALA A 571 -16.31 35.70 37.13
CA ALA A 571 -17.06 36.75 36.44
C ALA A 571 -18.57 36.61 36.68
N ALA A 572 -19.10 35.38 36.58
CA ALA A 572 -20.49 35.09 36.88
C ALA A 572 -20.85 35.40 38.35
N PHE A 573 -19.95 35.09 39.28
CA PHE A 573 -20.12 35.39 40.70
C PHE A 573 -20.08 36.89 41.00
N LEU A 574 -19.05 37.60 40.54
CA LEU A 574 -18.90 39.04 40.72
C LEU A 574 -20.13 39.80 40.19
N LYS A 575 -20.69 39.37 39.05
CA LYS A 575 -21.94 39.93 38.50
C LYS A 575 -23.13 39.80 39.45
N LYS A 576 -23.22 38.73 40.25
CA LYS A 576 -24.32 38.48 41.21
C LYS A 576 -24.19 39.28 42.50
N ILE A 577 -22.97 39.63 42.91
CA ILE A 577 -22.71 40.38 44.14
C ILE A 577 -22.53 41.88 43.93
N LYS A 578 -22.30 42.32 42.68
CA LYS A 578 -22.04 43.71 42.31
C LYS A 578 -22.99 44.70 42.97
N GLY A 579 -22.42 45.66 43.70
CA GLY A 579 -23.16 46.78 44.30
C GLY A 579 -23.94 46.43 45.56
N LYS A 580 -23.78 45.22 46.10
CA LYS A 580 -24.31 44.84 47.41
C LYS A 580 -23.29 45.19 48.49
N THR A 581 -23.65 46.11 49.38
CA THR A 581 -22.76 46.61 50.45
C THR A 581 -22.22 45.51 51.37
N ASP A 582 -22.99 44.44 51.58
CA ASP A 582 -22.60 43.33 52.46
C ASP A 582 -21.46 42.46 51.89
N TYR A 583 -21.14 42.60 50.59
CA TYR A 583 -20.12 41.82 49.88
C TYR A 583 -18.96 42.67 49.32
N SER A 584 -18.82 43.93 49.73
CA SER A 584 -17.81 44.85 49.17
C SER A 584 -16.38 44.30 49.25
N THR A 585 -15.99 43.74 50.40
CA THR A 585 -14.66 43.13 50.61
C THR A 585 -14.40 41.94 49.67
N ILE A 586 -15.43 41.13 49.41
CA ILE A 586 -15.35 39.97 48.51
C ILE A 586 -15.28 40.44 47.06
N GLU A 587 -16.06 41.47 46.71
CA GLU A 587 -16.05 42.07 45.38
C GLU A 587 -14.65 42.63 45.06
N GLU A 588 -14.02 43.36 45.99
CA GLU A 588 -12.65 43.88 45.83
C GLU A 588 -11.62 42.76 45.68
N ALA A 589 -11.65 41.75 46.57
CA ALA A 589 -10.75 40.61 46.50
C ALA A 589 -10.92 39.82 45.19
N GLY A 590 -12.16 39.65 44.73
CA GLY A 590 -12.47 38.93 43.50
C GLY A 590 -12.07 39.71 42.26
N GLN A 591 -12.20 41.03 42.26
CA GLN A 591 -11.67 41.88 41.19
C GLN A 591 -10.14 41.81 41.11
N LYS A 592 -9.45 41.78 42.26
CA LYS A 592 -7.99 41.61 42.31
C LYS A 592 -7.57 40.24 41.76
N LEU A 593 -8.24 39.17 42.18
CA LEU A 593 -7.99 37.82 41.68
C LEU A 593 -8.26 37.73 40.17
N MET A 594 -9.40 38.23 39.71
CA MET A 594 -9.76 38.30 38.28
C MET A 594 -8.68 39.02 37.46
N LYS A 595 -8.10 40.10 38.00
CA LYS A 595 -7.03 40.83 37.32
C LYS A 595 -5.77 39.97 37.19
N ALA A 596 -5.33 39.32 38.27
CA ALA A 596 -4.13 38.49 38.26
C ALA A 596 -4.27 37.28 37.32
N LEU A 597 -5.43 36.62 37.37
CA LEU A 597 -5.85 35.56 36.47
C LEU A 597 -5.74 35.98 34.98
N LYS A 598 -6.33 37.12 34.62
CA LYS A 598 -6.25 37.67 33.26
C LYS A 598 -4.85 38.05 32.82
N GLU A 599 -4.07 38.68 33.69
CA GLU A 599 -2.70 39.09 33.35
C GLU A 599 -1.82 37.88 33.03
N TRP A 600 -1.99 36.78 33.78
CA TRP A 600 -1.32 35.52 33.50
C TRP A 600 -1.81 34.89 32.18
N ASP A 601 -3.12 34.79 31.99
CA ASP A 601 -3.73 34.25 30.76
C ASP A 601 -3.28 35.01 29.50
N GLU A 602 -3.25 36.34 29.53
CA GLU A 602 -2.79 37.20 28.43
C GLU A 602 -1.28 37.08 28.15
N SER A 603 -0.50 36.52 29.07
CA SER A 603 0.90 36.17 28.85
C SER A 603 1.05 34.81 28.14
N MET A 604 0.11 33.90 28.40
CA MET A 604 0.12 32.54 27.87
C MET A 604 -0.50 32.43 26.48
N ILE A 605 -1.68 33.05 26.27
CA ILE A 605 -2.50 32.86 25.07
C ILE A 605 -3.05 34.18 24.51
N GLN A 606 -3.14 34.28 23.17
CA GLN A 606 -3.76 35.42 22.48
C GLN A 606 -5.25 35.18 22.26
N ARG A 607 -6.10 35.46 23.25
CA ARG A 607 -7.56 35.20 23.14
C ARG A 607 -8.31 36.07 22.14
N LYS A 608 -7.68 37.12 21.59
CA LYS A 608 -8.24 37.92 20.49
C LYS A 608 -8.15 37.20 19.15
N SER A 609 -7.25 36.23 19.03
CA SER A 609 -7.12 35.40 17.84
C SER A 609 -8.22 34.34 17.83
N LYS A 610 -9.14 34.43 16.87
CA LYS A 610 -10.28 33.52 16.69
C LYS A 610 -10.30 32.83 15.33
N ALA A 611 -9.62 33.40 14.34
CA ALA A 611 -9.50 32.86 13.00
C ALA A 611 -8.09 33.12 12.43
N TYR A 612 -7.81 32.54 11.25
CA TYR A 612 -6.51 32.66 10.58
C TYR A 612 -6.04 34.11 10.41
N ASP A 613 -6.87 35.00 9.88
CA ASP A 613 -6.47 36.41 9.64
C ASP A 613 -6.19 37.19 10.95
N ASP A 614 -6.62 36.69 12.11
CA ASP A 614 -6.35 37.35 13.39
C ASP A 614 -4.89 37.19 13.82
N VAL A 615 -4.19 36.11 13.42
CA VAL A 615 -2.77 35.91 13.81
C VAL A 615 -1.84 36.92 13.15
N GLU A 616 -2.27 37.54 12.04
CA GLU A 616 -1.55 38.65 11.41
C GLU A 616 -1.65 39.95 12.22
N ASN A 617 -2.73 40.11 12.99
CA ASN A 617 -3.09 41.35 13.68
C ASN A 617 -2.78 41.34 15.18
N PHE A 618 -2.79 40.15 15.80
CA PHE A 618 -2.55 39.99 17.23
C PHE A 618 -1.33 39.10 17.47
N PRO A 619 -0.23 39.64 18.03
CA PRO A 619 0.98 38.87 18.27
C PRO A 619 0.72 37.63 19.13
N ASN A 620 1.29 36.50 18.67
CA ASN A 620 1.28 35.23 19.38
C ASN A 620 1.94 35.34 20.77
N LYS A 621 1.46 34.51 21.69
CA LYS A 621 1.89 34.46 23.10
C LYS A 621 2.73 33.23 23.40
N PHE A 622 3.03 32.99 24.66
CA PHE A 622 4.00 31.97 25.07
C PHE A 622 3.71 30.59 24.47
N THR A 623 2.49 30.06 24.65
CA THR A 623 2.17 28.68 24.23
C THR A 623 2.22 28.50 22.72
N ALA A 624 1.79 29.51 21.95
CA ALA A 624 1.90 29.48 20.48
C ALA A 624 3.36 29.42 20.01
N ASN A 625 4.28 30.15 20.67
CA ASN A 625 5.71 30.08 20.35
C ASN A 625 6.33 28.72 20.74
N TYR A 626 5.88 28.13 21.85
CA TYR A 626 6.31 26.79 22.27
C TYR A 626 5.83 25.72 21.28
N PHE A 627 4.56 25.81 20.89
CA PHE A 627 3.96 24.91 19.92
C PHE A 627 4.61 25.01 18.53
N TYR A 628 5.00 26.22 18.13
CA TYR A 628 5.76 26.41 16.90
C TYR A 628 7.07 25.63 16.88
N VAL A 629 7.81 25.56 18.00
CA VAL A 629 9.03 24.73 18.09
C VAL A 629 8.72 23.24 17.93
N ILE A 630 7.64 22.75 18.53
CA ILE A 630 7.18 21.37 18.35
C ILE A 630 6.92 21.11 16.87
N ASN A 631 6.12 21.95 16.21
CA ASN A 631 5.78 21.79 14.80
C ASN A 631 7.00 21.86 13.86
N GLN A 632 7.94 22.79 14.10
CA GLN A 632 9.17 22.88 13.30
C GLN A 632 10.17 21.74 13.58
N SER A 633 10.00 21.04 14.70
CA SER A 633 10.81 19.86 15.04
C SER A 633 10.17 18.54 14.58
N ASN A 634 8.87 18.54 14.28
CA ASN A 634 8.12 17.39 13.79
C ASN A 634 8.19 17.24 12.25
N SER A 635 9.40 17.07 11.73
CA SER A 635 9.66 16.92 10.28
C SER A 635 9.42 15.49 9.78
N SER A 636 9.20 15.32 8.48
CA SER A 636 9.05 14.00 7.83
C SER A 636 10.30 13.12 7.95
N ILE A 637 11.47 13.74 7.91
CA ILE A 637 12.72 13.15 8.39
C ILE A 637 12.83 13.52 9.88
N PRO A 638 12.67 12.57 10.81
CA PRO A 638 12.54 12.85 12.23
C PRO A 638 13.91 13.15 12.86
N LYS A 639 14.45 14.33 12.56
CA LYS A 639 15.75 14.79 13.03
C LYS A 639 15.60 16.12 13.77
N ILE A 640 16.17 16.17 14.98
CA ILE A 640 16.20 17.41 15.77
C ILE A 640 17.39 18.27 15.35
N ASN A 641 17.14 19.56 15.18
CA ASN A 641 18.16 20.54 14.84
C ASN A 641 18.57 21.38 16.07
N GLU A 642 19.76 21.95 16.03
CA GLU A 642 20.30 22.76 17.15
C GLU A 642 19.47 24.02 17.43
N GLY A 643 18.84 24.61 16.42
CA GLY A 643 17.96 25.76 16.59
C GLY A 643 16.75 25.45 17.47
N SER A 644 16.11 24.30 17.25
CA SER A 644 15.02 23.78 18.06
C SER A 644 15.46 23.53 19.51
N LYS A 645 16.64 22.93 19.71
CA LYS A 645 17.19 22.68 21.06
C LYS A 645 17.45 23.97 21.83
N MET A 646 18.10 24.94 21.18
CA MET A 646 18.38 26.24 21.78
C MET A 646 17.09 26.97 22.13
N ARG A 647 16.13 27.00 21.20
CA ARG A 647 14.86 27.70 21.40
C ARG A 647 14.02 27.05 22.50
N ARG A 648 13.97 25.72 22.56
CA ARG A 648 13.35 24.98 23.65
C ARG A 648 13.96 25.37 25.00
N ALA A 649 15.29 25.36 25.13
CA ALA A 649 15.97 25.67 26.39
C ALA A 649 15.73 27.12 26.87
N GLU A 650 15.50 28.07 25.95
CA GLU A 650 15.06 29.43 26.29
C GLU A 650 13.62 29.45 26.82
N LEU A 651 12.72 28.80 26.09
CA LEU A 651 11.30 28.77 26.41
C LEU A 651 11.01 28.00 27.70
N GLU A 652 11.74 26.93 28.01
CA GLU A 652 11.59 26.19 29.28
C GLU A 652 11.92 27.07 30.50
N LYS A 653 12.93 27.94 30.41
CA LYS A 653 13.24 28.89 31.50
C LYS A 653 12.16 29.96 31.69
N GLU A 654 11.49 30.34 30.62
CA GLU A 654 10.34 31.24 30.68
C GLU A 654 9.11 30.52 31.23
N TRP A 655 8.91 29.26 30.80
CA TRP A 655 7.86 28.39 31.30
C TRP A 655 7.95 28.17 32.81
N ASP A 656 9.13 27.89 33.36
CA ASP A 656 9.31 27.68 34.80
C ASP A 656 8.69 28.81 35.64
N LYS A 657 8.87 30.07 35.20
CA LYS A 657 8.34 31.25 35.89
C LYS A 657 6.83 31.40 35.69
N LEU A 658 6.34 31.14 34.48
CA LEU A 658 4.92 31.21 34.16
C LEU A 658 4.14 30.11 34.89
N LYS A 659 4.71 28.92 34.96
CA LYS A 659 4.19 27.77 35.70
C LYS A 659 4.11 28.06 37.19
N GLU A 660 5.17 28.59 37.80
CA GLU A 660 5.17 28.97 39.22
C GLU A 660 4.05 29.98 39.55
N GLU A 661 3.86 31.01 38.72
CA GLU A 661 2.76 31.97 38.92
C GLU A 661 1.38 31.34 38.69
N GLY A 662 1.23 30.51 37.66
CA GLY A 662 -0.01 29.79 37.39
C GLY A 662 -0.40 28.85 38.53
N ASP A 663 0.56 28.09 39.05
CA ASP A 663 0.40 27.23 40.22
C ASP A 663 0.06 28.05 41.47
N ARG A 664 0.73 29.18 41.71
CA ARG A 664 0.39 30.08 42.83
C ARG A 664 -1.05 30.58 42.74
N LEU A 665 -1.51 30.97 41.55
CA LEU A 665 -2.90 31.42 41.33
C LEU A 665 -3.90 30.29 41.60
N ILE A 666 -3.67 29.11 41.03
CA ILE A 666 -4.58 27.95 41.13
C ILE A 666 -4.56 27.29 42.51
N GLN A 667 -3.38 27.13 43.10
CA GLN A 667 -3.19 26.34 44.31
C GLN A 667 -3.21 27.17 45.60
N GLU A 668 -2.99 28.50 45.52
CA GLU A 668 -2.98 29.37 46.70
C GLU A 668 -4.09 30.43 46.66
N GLU A 669 -4.16 31.25 45.61
CA GLU A 669 -5.08 32.39 45.57
C GLU A 669 -6.55 31.96 45.38
N ILE A 670 -6.81 30.95 44.55
CA ILE A 670 -8.15 30.37 44.37
C ILE A 670 -8.69 29.76 45.68
N PRO A 671 -7.94 28.89 46.40
CA PRO A 671 -8.37 28.39 47.71
C PRO A 671 -8.56 29.49 48.77
N LYS A 672 -7.68 30.49 48.77
CA LYS A 672 -7.78 31.64 49.67
C LYS A 672 -9.06 32.46 49.41
N PHE A 673 -9.42 32.66 48.14
CA PHE A 673 -10.67 33.33 47.79
C PHE A 673 -11.89 32.47 48.14
N ASN A 674 -11.85 31.16 47.86
CA ASN A 674 -12.92 30.23 48.28
C ASN A 674 -13.16 30.30 49.79
N LYS A 675 -12.10 30.35 50.61
CA LYS A 675 -12.21 30.49 52.07
C LYS A 675 -12.86 31.81 52.46
N LEU A 676 -12.48 32.93 51.83
CA LEU A 676 -13.08 34.25 52.07
C LEU A 676 -14.59 34.24 51.76
N VAL A 677 -14.99 33.62 50.66
CA VAL A 677 -16.39 33.50 50.23
C VAL A 677 -17.18 32.61 51.20
N GLN A 678 -16.59 31.51 51.68
CA GLN A 678 -17.16 30.63 52.71
C GLN A 678 -17.39 31.34 54.05
N GLU A 679 -16.42 32.14 54.51
CA GLU A 679 -16.51 32.90 55.76
C GLU A 679 -17.65 33.94 55.72
N ALA A 680 -18.03 34.38 54.52
CA ALA A 680 -19.19 35.24 54.29
C ALA A 680 -20.52 34.49 54.13
N GLY A 681 -20.55 33.18 54.39
CA GLY A 681 -21.75 32.34 54.31
C GLY A 681 -22.18 31.97 52.89
N ILE A 682 -21.31 32.19 51.90
CA ILE A 682 -21.54 31.78 50.51
C ILE A 682 -20.87 30.41 50.32
N GLY A 683 -21.52 29.49 49.58
CA GLY A 683 -20.94 28.18 49.29
C GLY A 683 -19.60 28.25 48.53
N ILE A 684 -18.92 27.11 48.39
CA ILE A 684 -17.70 27.00 47.57
C ILE A 684 -18.02 27.47 46.15
N LEU A 685 -17.23 28.43 45.64
CA LEU A 685 -17.41 28.96 44.30
C LEU A 685 -16.70 28.09 43.26
N PHE A 686 -15.44 27.74 43.52
CA PHE A 686 -14.61 26.93 42.64
C PHE A 686 -14.50 25.52 43.22
N VAL A 687 -15.04 24.52 42.52
CA VAL A 687 -14.88 23.11 42.88
C VAL A 687 -13.62 22.59 42.20
N LYS A 688 -12.84 21.74 42.90
CA LYS A 688 -11.65 21.10 42.33
C LYS A 688 -12.02 20.27 41.12
#